data_AF-A0A7H8PVI3-F1
#
_entry.id   AF-A0A7H8PVI3-F1
#
_cell.length_a   1.000
_cell.length_b   1.000
_cell.length_c   1.000
_cell.angle_alpha   90.00
_cell.angle_beta   90.00
_cell.angle_gamma   90.00
#
_symmetry.space_group_name_H-M   'P 1'
#
loop_
_entity.id
_entity.type
_entity.pdbx_description
1 polymer ?
#
loop_
_entity_poly.entity_id
_entity_poly.type
_entity_poly.pdbx_seq_one_letter_code
_entity_poly.pdbx_strand_id
1 'polypeptide(L)'
;MFEFQLGETCGARHVLLHVDCGSGFDPAVSITLPLRRGKVAKRICYFPGPVRAVELKFSGVAGEGEYEVAHCCLAWLAPHFARDRLCQRLANMHRNYRGESRQSVRKALSKEAQASGRSWRSVALLHYSETFHKRCPQAGYAEWLAQVETEQLPGTDEVVALAACLPPPALFTLRMRVTLHALDSAWLAMRSLLSQSYPRWRLLLEVSGDLLAAPGPALARLHETALGDERIVLQEEGREISGQFSCASGEPVYAHFVSELPSVGRLHTHALYFAAKAISESPDVQLLYTDGDTLNRAGSREAPLFRPAWNPDLLLACNYVGQCCFFHNELLQSLGRGFPAARGITIYDALLQCRELLNADDVKHIPRVLYHQKVMPVADRQLLESAEKNVLKHYLAEAGIPAELESWQSTEGQGTPSARLRWAIPKPVPMVSLLVPTRDGVDILRQCVDSILQKTEYPNYEILILDNQSRCSKTLAYFREVQRDSRVRVHQWNHPFNYSAINNFGASLARGSVLGLINNDIEVITPGWLCEMVGHACREEIGCVGAKLYYGNDTLQHGGVILGIGGTAGHSHKYALRDAAGYMGRLQVVQNLSAVTGACLVLRKSVFEQVGGLNEADLAIAYNDVDLCLKVREAGYRNLWTPYAELYHHESVSRGADDTTAKRRRAQREADYMRRRWGNQLDTDPAYNPNLTLIHEDFSLA
;
A
#
# COMPACT_ATOMS: atom_id res chain seq x y z
N MET A 1 -8.84 -27.21 25.20
CA MET A 1 -8.94 -25.96 24.41
C MET A 1 -10.21 -26.07 23.58
N PHE A 2 -10.82 -24.96 23.23
CA PHE A 2 -12.04 -24.92 22.43
C PHE A 2 -11.80 -24.08 21.17
N GLU A 3 -12.55 -24.32 20.11
CA GLU A 3 -12.69 -23.42 18.98
C GLU A 3 -14.02 -22.68 19.13
N PHE A 4 -13.93 -21.36 19.33
CA PHE A 4 -15.09 -20.48 19.29
C PHE A 4 -15.35 -20.07 17.85
N GLN A 5 -16.57 -20.27 17.37
CA GLN A 5 -17.03 -19.89 16.05
C GLN A 5 -18.24 -18.95 16.17
N LEU A 6 -18.19 -17.78 15.53
CA LEU A 6 -19.29 -16.80 15.54
C LEU A 6 -19.49 -16.23 14.14
N GLY A 7 -20.72 -16.34 13.63
CA GLY A 7 -21.14 -15.71 12.38
C GLY A 7 -22.26 -14.71 12.67
N GLU A 8 -22.15 -13.52 12.08
CA GLU A 8 -23.18 -12.49 12.13
C GLU A 8 -23.54 -12.00 10.73
N THR A 9 -24.74 -11.44 10.59
CA THR A 9 -25.23 -10.82 9.36
C THR A 9 -24.99 -9.29 9.31
N CYS A 10 -24.67 -8.67 10.46
CA CYS A 10 -24.46 -7.23 10.62
C CYS A 10 -22.98 -6.86 10.82
N GLY A 11 -22.70 -5.57 11.04
CA GLY A 11 -21.36 -4.97 10.90
C GLY A 11 -20.60 -4.71 12.20
N ALA A 12 -20.74 -5.54 13.23
CA ALA A 12 -19.94 -5.36 14.44
C ALA A 12 -18.44 -5.53 14.13
N ARG A 13 -17.58 -4.67 14.68
CA ARG A 13 -16.13 -4.74 14.41
C ARG A 13 -15.47 -5.88 15.18
N HIS A 14 -15.95 -6.16 16.39
CA HIS A 14 -15.46 -7.25 17.22
C HIS A 14 -16.49 -7.65 18.28
N VAL A 15 -16.36 -8.88 18.77
CA VAL A 15 -17.08 -9.41 19.93
C VAL A 15 -16.09 -9.79 21.00
N LEU A 16 -16.39 -9.41 22.25
CA LEU A 16 -15.71 -9.92 23.42
C LEU A 16 -16.49 -11.10 23.97
N LEU A 17 -15.85 -12.27 23.97
CA LEU A 17 -16.31 -13.47 24.65
C LEU A 17 -15.84 -13.40 26.11
N HIS A 18 -16.76 -13.14 27.02
CA HIS A 18 -16.56 -13.23 28.47
C HIS A 18 -17.06 -14.58 28.95
N VAL A 19 -16.29 -15.23 29.82
CA VAL A 19 -16.62 -16.58 30.30
C VAL A 19 -16.50 -16.64 31.81
N ASP A 20 -17.55 -17.10 32.47
CA ASP A 20 -17.55 -17.39 33.91
C ASP A 20 -17.16 -18.86 34.12
N CYS A 21 -16.04 -19.07 34.81
CA CYS A 21 -15.54 -20.40 35.20
C CYS A 21 -15.81 -20.75 36.68
N GLY A 22 -16.71 -20.02 37.35
CA GLY A 22 -17.09 -20.23 38.76
C GLY A 22 -16.74 -19.08 39.71
N SER A 23 -16.20 -17.97 39.22
CA SER A 23 -15.78 -16.79 39.99
C SER A 23 -16.36 -15.48 39.46
N GLY A 24 -17.35 -15.54 38.56
CA GLY A 24 -17.88 -14.40 37.82
C GLY A 24 -17.13 -14.15 36.50
N PHE A 25 -17.60 -13.17 35.73
CA PHE A 25 -16.96 -12.78 34.47
C PHE A 25 -15.63 -12.06 34.76
N ASP A 26 -14.51 -12.73 34.49
CA ASP A 26 -13.17 -12.16 34.63
C ASP A 26 -12.73 -11.49 33.31
N PRO A 27 -12.50 -10.16 33.28
CA PRO A 27 -11.97 -9.46 32.10
C PRO A 27 -10.62 -9.99 31.64
N ALA A 28 -9.81 -10.59 32.51
CA ALA A 28 -8.51 -11.16 32.17
C ALA A 28 -8.62 -12.45 31.34
N VAL A 29 -9.80 -13.07 31.29
CA VAL A 29 -10.10 -14.28 30.49
C VAL A 29 -10.92 -13.94 29.24
N SER A 30 -11.18 -12.65 29.00
CA SER A 30 -11.94 -12.19 27.83
C SER A 30 -11.20 -12.42 26.52
N ILE A 31 -11.93 -12.92 25.53
CA ILE A 31 -11.36 -13.28 24.23
C ILE A 31 -12.02 -12.45 23.15
N THR A 32 -11.24 -11.60 22.48
CA THR A 32 -11.73 -10.77 21.38
C THR A 32 -11.84 -11.57 20.09
N LEU A 33 -13.00 -11.63 19.48
CA LEU A 33 -13.18 -12.20 18.15
C LEU A 33 -13.45 -11.06 17.17
N PRO A 34 -12.51 -10.73 16.26
CA PRO A 34 -12.81 -9.79 15.20
C PRO A 34 -13.86 -10.40 14.29
N LEU A 35 -14.95 -9.66 14.06
CA LEU A 35 -16.04 -10.11 13.20
C LEU A 35 -15.87 -9.54 11.80
N ARG A 36 -16.39 -10.31 10.83
CA ARG A 36 -16.46 -9.93 9.43
C ARG A 36 -17.89 -10.22 8.98
N ARG A 37 -18.59 -9.21 8.48
CA ARG A 37 -19.98 -9.31 8.04
C ARG A 37 -20.16 -10.49 7.08
N GLY A 38 -21.10 -11.39 7.39
CA GLY A 38 -21.43 -12.54 6.55
C GLY A 38 -20.40 -13.69 6.58
N LYS A 39 -19.41 -13.67 7.49
CA LYS A 39 -18.44 -14.76 7.67
C LYS A 39 -18.42 -15.27 9.10
N VAL A 40 -18.14 -16.56 9.24
CA VAL A 40 -17.88 -17.19 10.55
C VAL A 40 -16.44 -16.90 10.96
N ALA A 41 -16.25 -16.09 12.00
CA ALA A 41 -14.98 -15.87 12.64
C ALA A 41 -14.66 -17.03 13.59
N LYS A 42 -13.38 -17.43 13.68
CA LYS A 42 -12.93 -18.56 14.51
C LYS A 42 -11.76 -18.17 15.40
N ARG A 43 -11.76 -18.59 16.66
CA ARG A 43 -10.62 -18.41 17.58
C ARG A 43 -10.48 -19.58 18.55
N ILE A 44 -9.25 -20.07 18.72
CA ILE A 44 -8.92 -21.04 19.75
C ILE A 44 -8.87 -20.34 21.10
N CYS A 45 -9.59 -20.90 22.07
CA CYS A 45 -9.68 -20.41 23.43
C CYS A 45 -9.30 -21.51 24.44
N TYR A 46 -8.90 -21.08 25.63
CA TYR A 46 -8.65 -21.97 26.75
C TYR A 46 -9.38 -21.47 27.98
N PHE A 47 -10.14 -22.36 28.61
CA PHE A 47 -10.81 -22.09 29.87
C PHE A 47 -10.14 -22.90 30.97
N PRO A 48 -9.75 -22.27 32.10
CA PRO A 48 -9.04 -22.93 33.18
C PRO A 48 -9.93 -23.90 33.98
N GLY A 49 -11.25 -23.74 33.91
CA GLY A 49 -12.23 -24.58 34.59
C GLY A 49 -13.49 -24.81 33.75
N PRO A 50 -14.52 -25.47 34.32
CA PRO A 50 -15.81 -25.67 33.68
C PRO A 50 -16.52 -24.34 33.45
N VAL A 51 -17.03 -24.14 32.23
CA VAL A 51 -17.75 -22.92 31.84
C VAL A 51 -19.17 -22.96 32.40
N ARG A 52 -19.53 -21.98 33.23
CA ARG A 52 -20.86 -21.83 33.83
C ARG A 52 -21.76 -20.87 33.07
N ALA A 53 -21.18 -19.79 32.55
CA ALA A 53 -21.89 -18.80 31.74
C ALA A 53 -20.96 -18.20 30.67
N VAL A 54 -21.56 -17.73 29.58
CA VAL A 54 -20.89 -17.03 28.49
C VAL A 54 -21.65 -15.75 28.20
N GLU A 55 -20.93 -14.63 28.13
CA GLU A 55 -21.47 -13.34 27.73
C GLU A 55 -20.74 -12.87 26.46
N LEU A 56 -21.50 -12.45 25.46
CA LEU A 56 -20.99 -11.88 24.22
C LEU A 56 -21.25 -10.39 24.21
N LYS A 57 -20.19 -9.58 24.30
CA LYS A 57 -20.30 -8.12 24.14
C LYS A 57 -19.88 -7.72 22.74
N PHE A 58 -20.82 -7.15 22.00
CA PHE A 58 -20.58 -6.63 20.66
C PHE A 58 -20.12 -5.18 20.78
N SER A 59 -19.04 -4.82 20.09
CA SER A 59 -18.45 -3.48 20.15
C SER A 59 -18.01 -2.97 18.79
N GLY A 60 -18.04 -1.64 18.63
CA GLY A 60 -17.73 -0.96 17.37
C GLY A 60 -18.87 -0.98 16.35
N VAL A 61 -20.12 -1.03 16.82
CA VAL A 61 -21.33 -0.80 16.01
C VAL A 61 -21.52 0.71 15.87
N ALA A 62 -21.62 1.22 14.64
CA ALA A 62 -21.92 2.63 14.38
C ALA A 62 -23.42 2.76 14.08
N GLY A 63 -24.19 3.24 15.05
CA GLY A 63 -25.64 3.49 14.91
C GLY A 63 -26.54 2.46 15.61
N GLU A 64 -27.82 2.81 15.75
CA GLU A 64 -28.88 1.90 16.18
C GLU A 64 -29.30 0.99 15.02
N GLY A 65 -29.48 -0.30 15.29
CA GLY A 65 -29.89 -1.27 14.27
C GLY A 65 -30.12 -2.66 14.85
N GLU A 66 -30.82 -3.51 14.09
CA GLU A 66 -31.03 -4.91 14.43
C GLU A 66 -29.83 -5.76 13.94
N TYR A 67 -29.45 -6.76 14.72
CA TYR A 67 -28.41 -7.72 14.35
C TYR A 67 -28.84 -9.16 14.66
N GLU A 68 -28.40 -10.09 13.82
CA GLU A 68 -28.66 -11.51 13.98
C GLU A 68 -27.33 -12.29 14.11
N VAL A 69 -27.26 -13.11 15.16
CA VAL A 69 -26.20 -14.11 15.33
C VAL A 69 -26.64 -15.39 14.63
N ALA A 70 -26.29 -15.51 13.35
CA ALA A 70 -26.66 -16.67 12.53
C ALA A 70 -26.00 -17.98 13.01
N HIS A 71 -24.81 -17.89 13.62
CA HIS A 71 -24.09 -19.08 14.10
C HIS A 71 -23.22 -18.75 15.32
N CYS A 72 -23.35 -19.53 16.40
CA CYS A 72 -22.48 -19.45 17.57
C CYS A 72 -22.18 -20.86 18.10
N CYS A 73 -20.90 -21.26 18.13
CA CYS A 73 -20.49 -22.59 18.55
C CYS A 73 -19.18 -22.55 19.36
N LEU A 74 -19.13 -23.34 20.44
CA LEU A 74 -17.92 -23.67 21.18
C LEU A 74 -17.63 -25.17 21.01
N ALA A 75 -16.65 -25.50 20.17
CA ALA A 75 -16.28 -26.89 19.89
C ALA A 75 -15.03 -27.29 20.68
N TRP A 76 -15.05 -28.42 21.37
CA TRP A 76 -13.85 -28.92 22.05
C TRP A 76 -12.79 -29.36 21.03
N LEU A 77 -11.52 -29.02 21.28
CA LEU A 77 -10.39 -29.43 20.46
C LEU A 77 -9.46 -30.38 21.22
N ALA A 78 -9.08 -31.48 20.56
CA ALA A 78 -8.07 -32.38 21.05
C ALA A 78 -6.72 -31.64 21.25
N PRO A 79 -5.96 -31.92 22.32
CA PRO A 79 -4.74 -31.17 22.65
C PRO A 79 -3.70 -31.11 21.52
N HIS A 80 -3.49 -32.22 20.80
CA HIS A 80 -2.54 -32.26 19.68
C HIS A 80 -3.01 -31.39 18.51
N PHE A 81 -4.30 -31.46 18.16
CA PHE A 81 -4.89 -30.68 17.08
C PHE A 81 -4.84 -29.18 17.36
N ALA A 82 -5.16 -28.78 18.59
CA ALA A 82 -5.08 -27.38 19.01
C ALA A 82 -3.64 -26.87 19.00
N ARG A 83 -2.66 -27.66 19.48
CA ARG A 83 -1.23 -27.30 19.41
C ARG A 83 -0.77 -27.07 17.97
N ASP A 84 -1.13 -27.97 17.07
CA ASP A 84 -0.77 -27.86 15.65
C ASP A 84 -1.39 -26.63 14.99
N ARG A 85 -2.67 -26.35 15.26
CA ARG A 85 -3.36 -25.14 14.78
C ARG A 85 -2.73 -23.86 15.32
N LEU A 86 -2.37 -23.82 16.62
CA LEU A 86 -1.67 -22.68 17.21
C LEU A 86 -0.33 -22.45 16.51
N CYS A 87 0.52 -23.49 16.40
CA CYS A 87 1.82 -23.39 15.75
C CYS A 87 1.69 -23.02 14.27
N GLN A 88 0.68 -23.55 13.56
CA GLN A 88 0.44 -23.22 12.16
C GLN A 88 0.05 -21.76 11.99
N ARG A 89 -0.85 -21.25 12.84
CA ARG A 89 -1.22 -19.83 12.75
C ARG A 89 -0.01 -18.95 13.06
N LEU A 90 0.77 -19.27 14.08
CA LEU A 90 1.98 -18.52 14.41
C LEU A 90 3.00 -18.56 13.27
N ALA A 91 3.24 -19.74 12.69
CA ALA A 91 4.09 -19.90 11.50
C ALA A 91 3.64 -19.10 10.28
N ASN A 92 2.33 -18.87 10.16
CA ASN A 92 1.76 -18.13 9.02
C ASN A 92 1.65 -16.63 9.28
N MET A 93 1.40 -16.24 10.54
CA MET A 93 0.87 -14.92 10.88
C MET A 93 1.70 -14.21 11.95
N HIS A 94 2.38 -14.87 12.87
CA HIS A 94 3.03 -14.15 13.97
C HIS A 94 4.38 -13.59 13.54
N ARG A 95 4.64 -12.31 13.81
CA ARG A 95 5.87 -11.58 13.42
C ARG A 95 7.18 -12.35 13.69
N ASN A 96 7.32 -12.96 14.87
CA ASN A 96 8.54 -13.67 15.28
C ASN A 96 8.66 -15.10 14.72
N TYR A 97 7.60 -15.64 14.13
CA TYR A 97 7.52 -17.06 13.73
C TYR A 97 7.16 -17.23 12.25
N ARG A 98 6.92 -16.14 11.52
CA ARG A 98 6.42 -16.19 10.15
C ARG A 98 7.46 -16.80 9.22
N GLY A 99 7.05 -17.79 8.43
CA GLY A 99 7.94 -18.54 7.53
C GLY A 99 8.63 -19.74 8.17
N GLU A 100 8.56 -19.88 9.50
CA GLU A 100 9.12 -21.03 10.21
C GLU A 100 8.27 -22.30 10.05
N SER A 101 8.90 -23.47 10.18
CA SER A 101 8.13 -24.72 10.27
C SER A 101 7.35 -24.80 11.58
N ARG A 102 6.20 -25.49 11.59
CA ARG A 102 5.43 -25.77 12.82
C ARG A 102 6.28 -26.35 13.95
N GLN A 103 7.27 -27.19 13.60
CA GLN A 103 8.17 -27.82 14.56
C GLN A 103 9.16 -26.82 15.14
N SER A 104 9.69 -25.89 14.33
CA SER A 104 10.57 -24.80 14.76
C SER A 104 9.84 -23.88 15.74
N VAL A 105 8.63 -23.41 15.37
CA VAL A 105 7.78 -22.59 16.24
C VAL A 105 7.51 -23.28 17.57
N ARG A 106 7.16 -24.58 17.54
CA ARG A 106 6.90 -25.35 18.75
C ARG A 106 8.12 -25.39 19.68
N LYS A 107 9.33 -25.60 19.12
CA LYS A 107 10.58 -25.61 19.89
C LYS A 107 10.87 -24.24 20.50
N ALA A 108 10.70 -23.16 19.74
CA ALA A 108 10.90 -21.80 20.21
C ALA A 108 9.98 -21.47 21.40
N LEU A 109 8.68 -21.75 21.27
CA LEU A 109 7.70 -21.57 22.35
C LEU A 109 8.03 -22.42 23.59
N SER A 110 8.55 -23.63 23.42
CA SER A 110 9.02 -24.47 24.53
C SER A 110 10.21 -23.86 25.27
N LYS A 111 11.17 -23.29 24.53
CA LYS A 111 12.34 -22.61 25.12
C LYS A 111 11.92 -21.39 25.91
N GLU A 112 11.01 -20.57 25.37
CA GLU A 112 10.50 -19.38 26.05
C GLU A 112 9.66 -19.72 27.28
N ALA A 113 8.80 -20.74 27.19
CA ALA A 113 8.03 -21.23 28.33
C ALA A 113 8.93 -21.68 29.48
N GLN A 114 10.03 -22.38 29.17
CA GLN A 114 11.03 -22.78 30.15
C GLN A 114 11.74 -21.56 30.76
N ALA A 115 12.17 -20.60 29.94
CA ALA A 115 12.88 -19.40 30.39
C ALA A 115 12.00 -18.49 31.27
N SER A 116 10.70 -18.41 30.98
CA SER A 116 9.74 -17.57 31.70
C SER A 116 9.04 -18.26 32.87
N GLY A 117 9.30 -19.54 33.11
CA GLY A 117 8.59 -20.33 34.13
C GLY A 117 7.08 -20.50 33.87
N ARG A 118 6.62 -20.26 32.63
CA ARG A 118 5.21 -20.35 32.23
C ARG A 118 4.92 -21.67 31.54
N SER A 119 3.65 -22.08 31.54
CA SER A 119 3.26 -23.24 30.71
C SER A 119 3.38 -22.90 29.23
N TRP A 120 3.79 -23.88 28.40
CA TRP A 120 3.82 -23.75 26.94
C TRP A 120 2.52 -23.19 26.37
N ARG A 121 1.38 -23.63 26.91
CA ARG A 121 0.05 -23.16 26.50
C ARG A 121 -0.14 -21.66 26.75
N SER A 122 0.31 -21.15 27.90
CA SER A 122 0.17 -19.74 28.24
C SER A 122 0.97 -18.87 27.28
N VAL A 123 2.22 -19.25 26.98
CA VAL A 123 3.08 -18.55 26.01
C VAL A 123 2.50 -18.65 24.60
N ALA A 124 2.08 -19.84 24.18
CA ALA A 124 1.49 -20.03 22.86
C ALA A 124 0.19 -19.22 22.67
N LEU A 125 -0.67 -19.14 23.68
CA LEU A 125 -1.91 -18.36 23.63
C LEU A 125 -1.67 -16.86 23.68
N LEU A 126 -0.60 -16.40 24.32
CA LEU A 126 -0.18 -15.00 24.32
C LEU A 126 0.15 -14.56 22.89
N HIS A 127 1.13 -15.21 22.26
CA HIS A 127 1.49 -14.94 20.86
C HIS A 127 0.34 -15.20 19.89
N TYR A 128 -0.47 -16.24 20.13
CA TYR A 128 -1.63 -16.48 19.31
C TYR A 128 -2.64 -15.34 19.40
N SER A 129 -2.80 -14.73 20.57
CA SER A 129 -3.69 -13.58 20.75
C SER A 129 -3.21 -12.35 20.00
N GLU A 130 -1.89 -12.10 19.98
CA GLU A 130 -1.26 -11.02 19.19
C GLU A 130 -1.68 -11.05 17.72
N THR A 131 -1.86 -12.24 17.14
CA THR A 131 -2.31 -12.39 15.74
C THR A 131 -3.77 -11.98 15.46
N PHE A 132 -4.50 -11.46 16.45
CA PHE A 132 -5.87 -10.93 16.30
C PHE A 132 -5.98 -9.45 16.70
N HIS A 133 -4.94 -8.86 17.29
CA HIS A 133 -4.96 -7.46 17.68
C HIS A 133 -4.63 -6.57 16.47
N LYS A 134 -5.59 -5.73 16.10
CA LYS A 134 -5.38 -4.72 15.05
C LYS A 134 -4.80 -3.46 15.68
N ARG A 135 -3.54 -3.16 15.41
CA ARG A 135 -2.95 -1.84 15.73
C ARG A 135 -3.31 -0.86 14.64
N CYS A 136 -4.44 -0.17 14.79
CA CYS A 136 -4.79 0.93 13.89
C CYS A 136 -3.67 2.00 13.95
N PRO A 137 -3.18 2.54 12.82
CA PRO A 137 -2.10 3.53 12.81
C PRO A 137 -2.30 4.69 13.76
N GLN A 138 -3.52 5.18 13.96
CA GLN A 138 -3.79 6.31 14.86
C GLN A 138 -3.71 5.93 16.34
N ALA A 139 -4.23 4.77 16.74
CA ALA A 139 -4.34 4.37 18.14
C ALA A 139 -3.15 3.53 18.63
N GLY A 140 -2.52 2.78 17.72
CA GLY A 140 -1.42 1.87 18.03
C GLY A 140 -0.03 2.50 17.90
N TYR A 141 0.08 3.77 17.48
CA TYR A 141 1.38 4.35 17.17
C TYR A 141 2.29 4.53 18.39
N ALA A 142 1.74 4.98 19.52
CA ALA A 142 2.52 5.12 20.76
C ALA A 142 3.12 3.77 21.20
N GLU A 143 2.36 2.68 21.04
CA GLU A 143 2.84 1.32 21.32
C GLU A 143 3.93 0.90 20.31
N TRP A 144 3.72 1.20 19.02
CA TRP A 144 4.71 0.92 17.97
C TRP A 144 6.03 1.66 18.20
N LEU A 145 5.99 2.93 18.62
CA LEU A 145 7.19 3.70 18.97
C LEU A 145 7.98 3.02 20.10
N ALA A 146 7.27 2.57 21.15
CA ALA A 146 7.89 1.96 22.32
C ALA A 146 8.47 0.56 22.06
N GLN A 147 7.87 -0.22 21.16
CA GLN A 147 8.24 -1.62 20.93
C GLN A 147 9.05 -1.86 19.67
N VAL A 148 8.83 -1.07 18.61
CA VAL A 148 9.41 -1.32 17.29
C VAL A 148 10.49 -0.30 16.98
N GLU A 149 10.17 0.99 17.04
CA GLU A 149 11.14 2.03 16.69
C GLU A 149 12.34 2.03 17.63
N THR A 150 12.10 1.87 18.94
CA THR A 150 13.15 1.85 19.97
C THR A 150 14.17 0.73 19.73
N GLU A 151 13.74 -0.43 19.24
CA GLU A 151 14.64 -1.54 18.91
C GLU A 151 15.40 -1.31 17.59
N GLN A 152 14.82 -0.52 16.68
CA GLN A 152 15.39 -0.25 15.37
C GLN A 152 16.42 0.89 15.37
N LEU A 153 16.40 1.78 16.36
CA LEU A 153 17.24 2.98 16.40
C LEU A 153 18.49 2.75 17.27
N PRO A 154 19.70 2.91 16.70
CA PRO A 154 20.95 2.86 17.46
C PRO A 154 21.08 4.06 18.40
N GLY A 155 21.93 3.94 19.42
CA GLY A 155 22.28 5.05 20.31
C GLY A 155 23.19 6.08 19.63
N THR A 156 23.21 7.33 20.11
CA THR A 156 23.98 8.42 19.50
C THR A 156 25.48 8.10 19.37
N ASP A 157 26.11 7.58 20.42
CA ASP A 157 27.55 7.27 20.41
C ASP A 157 27.89 6.16 19.41
N GLU A 158 27.00 5.17 19.29
CA GLU A 158 27.10 4.10 18.30
C GLU A 158 27.01 4.67 16.88
N VAL A 159 26.04 5.58 16.63
CA VAL A 159 25.90 6.23 15.32
C VAL A 159 27.11 7.06 14.96
N VAL A 160 27.69 7.81 15.91
CA VAL A 160 28.90 8.61 15.65
C VAL A 160 30.06 7.70 15.24
N ALA A 161 30.24 6.56 15.92
CA ALA A 161 31.26 5.58 15.55
C ALA A 161 30.99 4.96 14.17
N LEU A 162 29.74 4.58 13.87
CA LEU A 162 29.36 4.00 12.58
C LEU A 162 29.51 5.01 11.43
N ALA A 163 29.09 6.26 11.64
CA ALA A 163 29.16 7.33 10.66
C ALA A 163 30.61 7.66 10.25
N ALA A 164 31.56 7.55 11.19
CA ALA A 164 32.98 7.73 10.92
C ALA A 164 33.55 6.68 9.95
N CYS A 165 32.91 5.51 9.86
CA CYS A 165 33.36 4.38 9.05
C CYS A 165 32.72 4.31 7.66
N LEU A 166 31.79 5.21 7.29
CA LEU A 166 31.07 5.17 6.01
C LEU A 166 31.93 5.68 4.83
N PRO A 167 32.13 4.88 3.76
CA PRO A 167 32.76 5.31 2.50
C PRO A 167 31.76 5.41 1.32
N PRO A 168 32.00 6.27 0.31
CA PRO A 168 32.54 7.63 0.42
C PRO A 168 31.52 8.56 1.13
N PRO A 169 31.99 9.66 1.73
CA PRO A 169 31.10 10.54 2.50
C PRO A 169 30.08 11.27 1.61
N ALA A 170 28.83 11.33 2.06
CA ALA A 170 27.81 12.19 1.46
C ALA A 170 27.82 13.58 2.11
N LEU A 171 27.59 14.64 1.33
CA LEU A 171 27.34 15.98 1.83
C LEU A 171 25.87 16.33 1.61
N PHE A 172 25.16 16.73 2.66
CA PHE A 172 23.77 17.18 2.56
C PHE A 172 23.70 18.71 2.61
N THR A 173 23.08 19.33 1.61
CA THR A 173 22.78 20.77 1.63
C THR A 173 21.28 20.98 1.69
N LEU A 174 20.82 21.63 2.76
CA LEU A 174 19.41 21.90 2.96
C LEU A 174 19.12 23.38 2.76
N ARG A 175 17.99 23.69 2.11
CA ARG A 175 17.44 25.05 2.05
C ARG A 175 16.27 25.19 3.03
N MET A 176 16.26 26.26 3.81
CA MET A 176 15.13 26.61 4.68
C MET A 176 14.73 28.05 4.46
N ARG A 177 13.44 28.26 4.15
CA ARG A 177 12.84 29.59 4.12
C ARG A 177 12.19 29.92 5.45
N VAL A 178 12.46 31.13 5.95
CA VAL A 178 11.94 31.62 7.22
C VAL A 178 11.16 32.90 6.99
N THR A 179 9.89 32.86 7.39
CA THR A 179 9.01 34.03 7.44
C THR A 179 8.77 34.46 8.87
N LEU A 180 8.28 35.68 9.08
CA LEU A 180 7.97 36.21 10.41
C LEU A 180 7.01 35.30 11.19
N HIS A 181 5.98 34.77 10.54
CA HIS A 181 4.99 33.89 11.17
C HIS A 181 5.50 32.48 11.49
N ALA A 182 6.60 32.04 10.87
CA ALA A 182 7.16 30.71 11.03
C ALA A 182 8.43 30.66 11.90
N LEU A 183 8.86 31.80 12.45
CA LEU A 183 10.16 31.96 13.12
C LEU A 183 10.42 30.96 14.26
N ASP A 184 9.45 30.75 15.16
CA ASP A 184 9.58 29.79 16.26
C ASP A 184 9.69 28.34 15.75
N SER A 185 8.95 28.02 14.68
CA SER A 185 9.02 26.68 14.08
C SER A 185 10.36 26.50 13.39
N ALA A 186 10.83 27.50 12.64
CA ALA A 186 12.12 27.50 11.96
C ALA A 186 13.29 27.29 12.93
N TRP A 187 13.23 27.93 14.11
CA TRP A 187 14.20 27.69 15.17
C TRP A 187 14.27 26.22 15.58
N LEU A 188 13.12 25.56 15.75
CA LEU A 188 13.06 24.15 16.14
C LEU A 188 13.51 23.23 15.00
N ALA A 189 13.21 23.58 13.75
CA ALA A 189 13.72 22.89 12.57
C ALA A 189 15.26 22.96 12.51
N MET A 190 15.83 24.16 12.66
CA MET A 190 17.28 24.38 12.69
C MET A 190 17.95 23.64 13.85
N ARG A 191 17.34 23.63 15.06
CA ARG A 191 17.84 22.83 16.18
C ARG A 191 17.89 21.34 15.89
N SER A 192 16.92 20.81 15.14
CA SER A 192 16.94 19.39 14.74
C SER A 192 18.07 19.06 13.76
N LEU A 193 18.53 20.05 13.00
CA LEU A 193 19.69 19.93 12.11
C LEU A 193 21.01 20.02 12.90
N LEU A 194 21.10 20.97 13.84
CA LEU A 194 22.24 21.11 14.75
C LEU A 194 22.47 19.86 15.60
N SER A 195 21.40 19.12 15.92
CA SER A 195 21.48 17.86 16.67
C SER A 195 21.79 16.63 15.81
N GLN A 196 22.02 16.76 14.49
CA GLN A 196 22.31 15.60 13.66
C GLN A 196 23.60 14.90 14.09
N SER A 197 23.53 13.58 14.26
CA SER A 197 24.70 12.75 14.56
C SER A 197 25.64 12.59 13.37
N TYR A 198 25.18 12.87 12.16
CA TYR A 198 26.01 12.91 10.95
C TYR A 198 26.53 14.34 10.75
N PRO A 199 27.86 14.56 10.71
CA PRO A 199 28.42 15.91 10.81
C PRO A 199 28.43 16.70 9.50
N ARG A 200 28.37 16.04 8.34
CA ARG A 200 28.57 16.66 7.02
C ARG A 200 27.27 17.16 6.41
N TRP A 201 26.88 18.37 6.80
CA TRP A 201 25.76 19.07 6.21
C TRP A 201 26.01 20.57 6.14
N ARG A 202 25.25 21.26 5.29
CA ARG A 202 25.18 22.72 5.17
C ARG A 202 23.72 23.16 5.15
N LEU A 203 23.44 24.33 5.70
CA LEU A 203 22.11 24.96 5.71
C LEU A 203 22.18 26.32 5.02
N LEU A 204 21.39 26.50 3.96
CA LEU A 204 21.06 27.80 3.41
C LEU A 204 19.78 28.32 4.08
N LEU A 205 19.92 29.34 4.90
CA LEU A 205 18.82 29.95 5.64
C LEU A 205 18.39 31.26 4.96
N GLU A 206 17.26 31.20 4.25
CA GLU A 206 16.68 32.32 3.52
C GLU A 206 15.64 33.03 4.38
N VAL A 207 15.90 34.29 4.69
CA VAL A 207 15.05 35.13 5.55
C VAL A 207 14.28 36.11 4.69
N SER A 208 12.96 36.18 4.88
CA SER A 208 12.11 37.10 4.15
C SER A 208 12.36 38.58 4.55
N GLY A 209 12.16 39.50 3.61
CA GLY A 209 12.46 40.92 3.82
C GLY A 209 11.63 41.59 4.93
N ASP A 210 10.38 41.15 5.13
CA ASP A 210 9.51 41.58 6.24
C ASP A 210 10.06 41.16 7.61
N LEU A 211 10.67 39.97 7.71
CA LEU A 211 11.33 39.50 8.92
C LEU A 211 12.61 40.31 9.19
N LEU A 212 13.41 40.61 8.16
CA LEU A 212 14.58 41.50 8.31
C LEU A 212 14.18 42.92 8.75
N ALA A 213 13.00 43.40 8.34
CA ALA A 213 12.45 44.70 8.73
C ALA A 213 11.78 44.70 10.12
N ALA A 214 11.54 43.52 10.72
CA ALA A 214 10.90 43.36 12.03
C ALA A 214 11.92 42.94 13.10
N PRO A 215 12.76 43.86 13.61
CA PRO A 215 13.79 43.53 14.60
C PRO A 215 13.16 42.98 15.88
N GLY A 216 13.69 41.85 16.37
CA GLY A 216 13.21 41.25 17.61
C GLY A 216 14.15 40.16 18.14
N PRO A 217 13.97 39.75 19.41
CA PRO A 217 14.86 38.79 20.08
C PRO A 217 14.99 37.44 19.37
N ALA A 218 13.92 37.01 18.68
CA ALA A 218 13.90 35.74 17.96
C ALA A 218 14.74 35.78 16.67
N LEU A 219 14.74 36.90 15.94
CA LEU A 219 15.63 37.11 14.80
C LEU A 219 17.09 37.22 15.26
N ALA A 220 17.35 37.95 16.35
CA ALA A 220 18.69 38.05 16.93
C ALA A 220 19.26 36.68 17.31
N ARG A 221 18.44 35.81 17.91
CA ARG A 221 18.84 34.43 18.24
C ARG A 221 19.16 33.59 17.00
N LEU A 222 18.35 33.73 15.95
CA LEU A 222 18.58 33.04 14.68
C LEU A 222 19.86 33.53 14.00
N HIS A 223 20.11 34.84 14.01
CA HIS A 223 21.38 35.43 13.53
C HIS A 223 22.58 34.96 14.35
N GLU A 224 22.51 35.02 15.69
CA GLU A 224 23.59 34.59 16.58
C GLU A 224 23.96 33.13 16.35
N THR A 225 22.96 32.27 16.15
CA THR A 225 23.18 30.85 15.87
C THR A 225 23.77 30.62 14.49
N ALA A 226 23.28 31.34 13.47
CA ALA A 226 23.84 31.26 12.13
C ALA A 226 25.29 31.76 12.07
N LEU A 227 25.64 32.77 12.86
CA LEU A 227 27.03 33.27 12.98
C LEU A 227 27.93 32.34 13.78
N GLY A 228 27.37 31.51 14.67
CA GLY A 228 28.10 30.60 15.55
C GLY A 228 28.44 29.24 14.94
N ASP A 229 27.88 28.90 13.77
CA ASP A 229 28.10 27.61 13.10
C ASP A 229 28.39 27.83 11.61
N GLU A 230 29.62 27.53 11.18
CA GLU A 230 30.08 27.74 9.79
C GLU A 230 29.29 26.95 8.74
N ARG A 231 28.53 25.94 9.14
CA ARG A 231 27.66 25.15 8.25
C ARG A 231 26.39 25.91 7.87
N ILE A 232 26.06 26.99 8.57
CA ILE A 232 24.85 27.78 8.35
C ILE A 232 25.23 29.07 7.62
N VAL A 233 24.61 29.29 6.46
CA VAL A 233 24.73 30.55 5.73
C VAL A 233 23.38 31.25 5.74
N LEU A 234 23.38 32.45 6.30
CA LEU A 234 22.22 33.33 6.36
C LEU A 234 22.19 34.22 5.12
N GLN A 235 21.04 34.30 4.45
CA GLN A 235 20.82 35.26 3.38
C GLN A 235 19.42 35.84 3.35
N GLU A 236 19.30 37.02 2.76
CA GLU A 236 18.01 37.63 2.40
C GLU A 236 17.40 36.89 1.21
N GLU A 237 16.10 36.60 1.27
CA GLU A 237 15.36 35.93 0.21
C GLU A 237 15.49 36.70 -1.12
N GLY A 238 15.84 35.99 -2.20
CA GLY A 238 16.00 36.58 -3.53
C GLY A 238 17.40 37.10 -3.88
N ARG A 239 18.36 37.11 -2.94
CA ARG A 239 19.78 37.41 -3.26
C ARG A 239 20.48 36.27 -3.97
N GLU A 240 21.37 36.60 -4.91
CA GLU A 240 22.23 35.61 -5.58
C GLU A 240 23.10 34.89 -4.55
N ILE A 241 23.12 33.56 -4.65
CA ILE A 241 23.88 32.73 -3.72
C ILE A 241 25.35 32.95 -4.05
N SER A 242 26.06 33.58 -3.12
CA SER A 242 27.50 33.82 -3.24
C SER A 242 28.25 32.49 -3.33
N GLY A 243 29.46 32.50 -3.90
CA GLY A 243 30.30 31.31 -4.14
C GLY A 243 30.68 30.47 -2.90
N GLN A 244 30.20 30.83 -1.70
CA GLN A 244 30.37 30.09 -0.44
C GLN A 244 29.76 28.68 -0.45
N PHE A 245 28.81 28.40 -1.36
CA PHE A 245 28.24 27.06 -1.54
C PHE A 245 28.83 26.28 -2.73
N SER A 246 29.78 26.86 -3.46
CA SER A 246 30.57 26.13 -4.45
C SER A 246 31.46 25.14 -3.72
N CYS A 247 31.41 23.85 -4.08
CA CYS A 247 32.42 22.90 -3.61
C CYS A 247 33.78 23.42 -4.12
N ALA A 248 34.63 23.89 -3.22
CA ALA A 248 35.92 24.46 -3.61
C ALA A 248 36.76 23.39 -4.33
N SER A 249 37.51 23.79 -5.36
CA SER A 249 38.49 22.93 -6.00
C SER A 249 39.50 22.43 -4.96
N GLY A 250 39.41 21.16 -4.54
CA GLY A 250 40.26 20.56 -3.51
C GLY A 250 39.54 19.95 -2.31
N GLU A 251 38.22 20.11 -2.16
CA GLU A 251 37.43 19.30 -1.21
C GLU A 251 37.36 17.82 -1.68
N PRO A 252 37.24 16.84 -0.77
CA PRO A 252 36.98 15.46 -1.14
C PRO A 252 35.76 15.36 -2.07
N VAL A 253 35.80 14.47 -3.07
CA VAL A 253 34.64 14.20 -3.94
C VAL A 253 33.55 13.56 -3.09
N TYR A 254 32.62 14.38 -2.57
CA TYR A 254 31.43 13.92 -1.86
C TYR A 254 30.30 13.66 -2.85
N ALA A 255 29.50 12.62 -2.62
CA ALA A 255 28.18 12.58 -3.24
C ALA A 255 27.35 13.73 -2.63
N HIS A 256 26.95 14.70 -3.46
CA HIS A 256 26.29 15.91 -3.00
C HIS A 256 24.78 15.77 -3.15
N PHE A 257 24.08 15.75 -2.01
CA PHE A 257 22.62 15.66 -1.96
C PHE A 257 22.00 16.94 -1.44
N VAL A 258 20.88 17.33 -2.04
CA VAL A 258 20.19 18.58 -1.75
C VAL A 258 18.71 18.33 -1.40
N SER A 259 18.16 19.15 -0.52
CA SER A 259 16.77 19.06 -0.07
C SER A 259 16.25 20.41 0.41
N GLU A 260 14.93 20.52 0.57
CA GLU A 260 14.33 21.59 1.38
C GLU A 260 13.98 21.05 2.77
N LEU A 261 14.27 21.85 3.79
CA LEU A 261 13.77 21.63 5.15
C LEU A 261 12.73 22.72 5.44
N PRO A 262 11.42 22.39 5.37
CA PRO A 262 10.38 23.32 5.75
C PRO A 262 10.58 23.81 7.19
N SER A 263 10.30 25.09 7.45
CA SER A 263 10.39 25.67 8.80
C SER A 263 9.51 24.97 9.83
N VAL A 264 8.49 24.24 9.40
CA VAL A 264 7.57 23.46 10.22
C VAL A 264 7.99 22.00 10.41
N GLY A 265 9.05 21.57 9.73
CA GLY A 265 9.58 20.21 9.76
C GLY A 265 10.70 20.03 10.79
N ARG A 266 10.83 18.82 11.33
CA ARG A 266 11.97 18.43 12.17
C ARG A 266 12.54 17.12 11.68
N LEU A 267 13.86 17.03 11.63
CA LEU A 267 14.55 15.78 11.35
C LEU A 267 14.75 14.99 12.65
N HIS A 268 14.64 13.67 12.56
CA HIS A 268 15.13 12.79 13.61
C HIS A 268 16.66 12.96 13.76
N THR A 269 17.21 12.84 14.97
CA THR A 269 18.65 13.03 15.29
C THR A 269 19.60 12.24 14.38
N HIS A 270 19.16 11.10 13.85
CA HIS A 270 19.94 10.21 12.99
C HIS A 270 19.52 10.23 11.51
N ALA A 271 18.67 11.18 11.09
CA ALA A 271 18.11 11.21 9.74
C ALA A 271 19.20 11.26 8.65
N LEU A 272 20.16 12.18 8.77
CA LEU A 272 21.24 12.32 7.79
C LEU A 272 22.22 11.14 7.83
N TYR A 273 22.38 10.49 8.98
CA TYR A 273 23.18 9.26 9.08
C TYR A 273 22.53 8.12 8.28
N PHE A 274 21.22 7.88 8.47
CA PHE A 274 20.53 6.84 7.71
C PHE A 274 20.52 7.13 6.21
N ALA A 275 20.40 8.39 5.80
CA ALA A 275 20.56 8.79 4.41
C ALA A 275 21.97 8.50 3.89
N ALA A 276 23.03 8.87 4.62
CA ALA A 276 24.41 8.58 4.24
C ALA A 276 24.69 7.08 4.17
N LYS A 277 24.16 6.30 5.12
CA LYS A 277 24.26 4.83 5.10
C LYS A 277 23.57 4.24 3.87
N ALA A 278 22.38 4.73 3.53
CA ALA A 278 21.66 4.28 2.34
C ALA A 278 22.42 4.59 1.04
N ILE A 279 23.08 5.74 0.95
CA ILE A 279 23.96 6.10 -0.18
C ILE A 279 25.18 5.17 -0.23
N SER A 280 25.81 4.88 0.90
CA SER A 280 26.94 3.95 0.96
C SER A 280 26.57 2.52 0.53
N GLU A 281 25.36 2.07 0.88
CA GLU A 281 24.81 0.77 0.48
C GLU A 281 24.30 0.75 -0.97
N SER A 282 24.07 1.91 -1.58
CA SER A 282 23.53 2.05 -2.93
C SER A 282 24.12 3.31 -3.60
N PRO A 283 25.40 3.27 -4.05
CA PRO A 283 26.12 4.46 -4.50
C PRO A 283 25.50 5.19 -5.70
N ASP A 284 24.74 4.46 -6.52
CA ASP A 284 24.10 5.00 -7.73
C ASP A 284 22.77 5.72 -7.43
N VAL A 285 22.31 5.72 -6.17
CA VAL A 285 21.04 6.35 -5.78
C VAL A 285 21.01 7.83 -6.16
N GLN A 286 19.92 8.25 -6.78
CA GLN A 286 19.70 9.62 -7.24
C GLN A 286 18.66 10.35 -6.40
N LEU A 287 17.75 9.62 -5.76
CA LEU A 287 16.71 10.17 -4.89
C LEU A 287 16.55 9.30 -3.63
N LEU A 288 16.56 9.93 -2.46
CA LEU A 288 16.22 9.26 -1.20
C LEU A 288 14.99 9.90 -0.56
N TYR A 289 14.16 9.12 0.11
CA TYR A 289 13.11 9.65 0.98
C TYR A 289 12.81 8.71 2.13
N THR A 290 12.17 9.23 3.17
CA THR A 290 11.97 8.49 4.43
C THR A 290 10.48 8.37 4.78
N ASP A 291 10.16 7.55 5.77
CA ASP A 291 8.87 7.65 6.45
C ASP A 291 8.84 8.89 7.35
N GLY A 292 7.63 9.27 7.77
CA GLY A 292 7.41 10.47 8.56
C GLY A 292 6.16 10.38 9.41
N ASP A 293 5.94 11.37 10.25
CA ASP A 293 4.73 11.49 11.05
C ASP A 293 4.40 12.96 11.34
N THR A 294 3.37 13.19 12.16
CA THR A 294 2.93 14.51 12.56
C THR A 294 3.23 14.77 14.03
N LEU A 295 3.66 15.99 14.35
CA LEU A 295 3.74 16.51 15.72
C LEU A 295 2.46 17.26 16.05
N ASN A 296 1.75 16.80 17.08
CA ASN A 296 0.58 17.50 17.59
C ASN A 296 0.95 18.75 18.40
N ARG A 297 -0.07 19.45 18.91
CA ARG A 297 0.13 20.70 19.67
C ARG A 297 0.96 20.52 20.95
N ALA A 298 0.96 19.33 21.56
CA ALA A 298 1.77 19.00 22.72
C ALA A 298 3.21 18.59 22.35
N GLY A 299 3.53 18.49 21.05
CA GLY A 299 4.81 18.00 20.57
C GLY A 299 4.94 16.47 20.56
N SER A 300 3.85 15.74 20.82
CA SER A 300 3.83 14.29 20.70
C SER A 300 3.63 13.86 19.26
N ARG A 301 4.25 12.74 18.89
CA ARG A 301 4.18 12.13 17.56
C ARG A 301 2.88 11.35 17.37
N GLU A 302 2.22 11.57 16.24
CA GLU A 302 0.96 10.92 15.82
C GLU A 302 0.91 10.76 14.30
N ALA A 303 -0.06 9.99 13.79
CA ALA A 303 -0.33 9.88 12.36
C ALA A 303 0.88 9.42 11.50
N PRO A 304 1.39 8.19 11.69
CA PRO A 304 2.52 7.71 10.91
C PRO A 304 2.18 7.57 9.42
N LEU A 305 3.11 8.04 8.59
CA LEU A 305 3.10 7.95 7.13
C LEU A 305 4.14 6.90 6.70
N PHE A 306 3.72 5.65 6.71
CA PHE A 306 4.51 4.50 6.24
C PHE A 306 4.32 4.33 4.73
N ARG A 307 5.25 4.91 3.98
CA ARG A 307 5.17 5.05 2.53
C ARG A 307 5.52 3.75 1.81
N PRO A 308 4.98 3.51 0.61
CA PRO A 308 5.54 2.50 -0.29
C PRO A 308 6.91 2.93 -0.81
N ALA A 309 7.61 2.01 -1.47
CA ALA A 309 8.72 2.31 -2.35
C ALA A 309 8.26 3.12 -3.58
N TRP A 310 9.20 3.49 -4.46
CA TRP A 310 8.96 4.41 -5.57
C TRP A 310 7.73 4.03 -6.40
N ASN A 311 6.73 4.89 -6.38
CA ASN A 311 5.45 4.72 -7.04
C ASN A 311 5.13 5.93 -7.94
N PRO A 312 5.63 5.93 -9.18
CA PRO A 312 5.52 7.06 -10.09
C PRO A 312 4.09 7.42 -10.48
N ASP A 313 3.15 6.47 -10.48
CA ASP A 313 1.73 6.77 -10.75
C ASP A 313 1.02 7.32 -9.51
N LEU A 314 1.37 6.84 -8.32
CA LEU A 314 0.89 7.44 -7.07
C LEU A 314 1.41 8.87 -6.92
N LEU A 315 2.66 9.16 -7.34
CA LEU A 315 3.21 10.52 -7.31
C LEU A 315 2.39 11.51 -8.16
N LEU A 316 1.91 11.08 -9.34
CA LEU A 316 1.04 11.91 -10.18
C LEU A 316 -0.33 12.14 -9.55
N ALA A 317 -0.82 11.16 -8.78
CA ALA A 317 -2.11 11.23 -8.13
C ALA A 317 -2.06 11.97 -6.78
N CYS A 318 -0.95 11.95 -6.04
CA CYS A 318 -0.74 12.74 -4.84
C CYS A 318 0.76 12.82 -4.48
N ASN A 319 1.16 13.90 -3.78
CA ASN A 319 2.53 14.07 -3.27
C ASN A 319 2.81 13.16 -2.05
N TYR A 320 2.76 11.84 -2.24
CA TYR A 320 2.90 10.86 -1.14
C TYR A 320 4.32 10.82 -0.55
N VAL A 321 5.34 11.19 -1.33
CA VAL A 321 6.73 11.33 -0.84
C VAL A 321 6.76 12.45 0.21
N GLY A 322 6.14 13.59 -0.10
CA GLY A 322 6.02 14.70 0.82
C GLY A 322 7.38 15.34 1.11
N GLN A 323 7.59 15.70 2.38
CA GLN A 323 8.77 16.44 2.84
C GLN A 323 9.82 15.48 3.41
N CYS A 324 11.11 15.86 3.34
CA CYS A 324 12.30 15.02 3.64
C CYS A 324 12.65 13.98 2.56
N CYS A 325 12.89 14.49 1.35
CA CYS A 325 13.54 13.76 0.27
C CYS A 325 14.84 14.46 -0.15
N PHE A 326 15.85 13.70 -0.53
CA PHE A 326 17.18 14.19 -0.90
C PHE A 326 17.46 13.82 -2.34
N PHE A 327 17.77 14.81 -3.16
CA PHE A 327 18.11 14.63 -4.57
C PHE A 327 19.61 14.71 -4.76
N HIS A 328 20.18 13.86 -5.59
CA HIS A 328 21.54 14.04 -6.07
C HIS A 328 21.61 15.38 -6.81
N ASN A 329 22.57 16.23 -6.46
CA ASN A 329 22.62 17.59 -6.99
C ASN A 329 22.84 17.61 -8.51
N GLU A 330 23.62 16.67 -9.04
CA GLU A 330 23.85 16.56 -10.49
C GLU A 330 22.58 16.22 -11.27
N LEU A 331 21.68 15.39 -10.71
CA LEU A 331 20.37 15.12 -11.31
C LEU A 331 19.58 16.42 -11.46
N LEU A 332 19.50 17.21 -10.39
CA LEU A 332 18.78 18.48 -10.46
C LEU A 332 19.48 19.49 -11.37
N GLN A 333 20.82 19.52 -11.41
CA GLN A 333 21.58 20.36 -12.34
C GLN A 333 21.28 20.04 -13.80
N SER A 334 21.15 18.75 -14.17
CA SER A 334 20.78 18.36 -15.53
C SER A 334 19.39 18.86 -15.96
N LEU A 335 18.52 19.17 -15.00
CA LEU A 335 17.20 19.76 -15.23
C LEU A 335 17.23 21.30 -15.25
N GLY A 336 18.38 21.94 -15.04
CA GLY A 336 18.49 23.39 -14.80
C GLY A 336 17.96 23.82 -13.43
N ARG A 337 17.81 22.86 -12.51
CA ARG A 337 17.17 22.98 -11.20
C ARG A 337 18.14 22.61 -10.07
N GLY A 338 19.43 22.62 -10.34
CA GLY A 338 20.46 22.28 -9.36
C GLY A 338 20.54 23.30 -8.24
N PHE A 339 21.01 22.89 -7.07
CA PHE A 339 21.48 23.84 -6.08
C PHE A 339 22.82 24.44 -6.55
N PRO A 340 23.05 25.76 -6.43
CA PRO A 340 22.20 26.77 -5.79
C PRO A 340 21.15 27.46 -6.69
N ALA A 341 21.07 27.16 -7.99
CA ALA A 341 20.25 27.89 -8.96
C ALA A 341 18.71 27.72 -8.81
N ALA A 342 18.24 26.66 -8.13
CA ALA A 342 16.82 26.31 -8.00
C ALA A 342 15.96 27.21 -7.12
N ARG A 343 15.73 28.46 -7.53
CA ARG A 343 14.76 29.34 -6.85
C ARG A 343 13.32 28.96 -7.19
N GLY A 344 12.45 28.98 -6.18
CA GLY A 344 11.00 28.84 -6.38
C GLY A 344 10.49 27.46 -6.81
N ILE A 345 11.39 26.48 -6.99
CA ILE A 345 11.05 25.09 -7.25
C ILE A 345 10.60 24.45 -5.94
N THR A 346 9.38 23.92 -5.91
CA THR A 346 8.90 23.13 -4.76
C THR A 346 9.46 21.72 -4.83
N ILE A 347 9.55 21.02 -3.69
CA ILE A 347 9.90 19.59 -3.69
C ILE A 347 9.01 18.78 -4.64
N TYR A 348 7.70 19.07 -4.72
CA TYR A 348 6.80 18.33 -5.60
C TYR A 348 7.13 18.55 -7.08
N ASP A 349 7.47 19.77 -7.48
CA ASP A 349 7.93 20.07 -8.84
C ASP A 349 9.21 19.28 -9.15
N ALA A 350 10.21 19.31 -8.25
CA ALA A 350 11.44 18.52 -8.42
C ALA A 350 11.16 17.01 -8.55
N LEU A 351 10.28 16.44 -7.72
CA LEU A 351 9.88 15.03 -7.79
C LEU A 351 9.23 14.67 -9.13
N LEU A 352 8.31 15.51 -9.63
CA LEU A 352 7.64 15.29 -10.91
C LEU A 352 8.64 15.34 -12.07
N GLN A 353 9.51 16.34 -12.10
CA GLN A 353 10.50 16.50 -13.17
C GLN A 353 11.52 15.35 -13.19
N CYS A 354 11.90 14.83 -12.02
CA CYS A 354 12.79 13.67 -11.94
C CYS A 354 12.10 12.35 -12.31
N ARG A 355 10.76 12.30 -12.32
CA ARG A 355 9.99 11.04 -12.50
C ARG A 355 10.33 10.29 -13.79
N GLU A 356 10.58 11.01 -14.88
CA GLU A 356 10.92 10.40 -16.19
C GLU A 356 12.39 9.97 -16.29
N LEU A 357 13.25 10.49 -15.40
CA LEU A 357 14.69 10.19 -15.40
C LEU A 357 15.05 9.04 -14.43
N LEU A 358 14.14 8.71 -13.51
CA LEU A 358 14.39 7.77 -12.42
C LEU A 358 13.70 6.44 -12.65
N ASN A 359 14.49 5.37 -12.63
CA ASN A 359 14.00 4.01 -12.44
C ASN A 359 13.82 3.70 -10.96
N ALA A 360 13.22 2.56 -10.64
CA ALA A 360 13.02 2.15 -9.25
C ALA A 360 14.34 1.98 -8.48
N ASP A 361 15.41 1.53 -9.14
CA ASP A 361 16.72 1.31 -8.51
C ASP A 361 17.47 2.62 -8.22
N ASP A 362 17.14 3.70 -8.94
CA ASP A 362 17.70 5.04 -8.70
C ASP A 362 17.10 5.72 -7.45
N VAL A 363 16.04 5.12 -6.86
CA VAL A 363 15.28 5.71 -5.75
C VAL A 363 15.32 4.81 -4.52
N LYS A 364 15.81 5.36 -3.40
CA LYS A 364 15.87 4.65 -2.12
C LYS A 364 14.87 5.19 -1.10
N HIS A 365 13.87 4.36 -0.78
CA HIS A 365 13.03 4.56 0.39
C HIS A 365 13.71 4.01 1.64
N ILE A 366 13.78 4.82 2.69
CA ILE A 366 14.25 4.44 4.02
C ILE A 366 13.00 4.27 4.91
N PRO A 367 12.56 3.03 5.23
CA PRO A 367 11.29 2.77 5.93
C PRO A 367 11.41 3.02 7.44
N ARG A 368 11.80 4.24 7.80
CA ARG A 368 12.03 4.74 9.16
C ARG A 368 11.44 6.12 9.28
N VAL A 369 10.81 6.40 10.42
CA VAL A 369 10.21 7.70 10.69
C VAL A 369 11.31 8.70 11.04
N LEU A 370 11.84 9.38 10.03
CA LEU A 370 12.99 10.28 10.16
C LEU A 370 12.62 11.77 9.97
N TYR A 371 11.36 12.04 9.69
CA TYR A 371 10.81 13.39 9.55
C TYR A 371 9.52 13.55 10.34
N HIS A 372 9.42 14.68 11.05
CA HIS A 372 8.29 15.01 11.90
C HIS A 372 7.72 16.37 11.46
N GLN A 373 6.51 16.34 10.92
CA GLN A 373 5.83 17.53 10.42
C GLN A 373 4.97 18.15 11.52
N LYS A 374 5.19 19.42 11.87
CA LYS A 374 4.22 20.12 12.72
C LYS A 374 2.92 20.38 11.95
N VAL A 375 1.78 20.24 12.61
CA VAL A 375 0.48 20.60 12.03
C VAL A 375 0.52 22.04 11.52
N MET A 376 0.30 22.21 10.21
CA MET A 376 0.25 23.52 9.57
C MET A 376 -1.12 24.19 9.79
N PRO A 377 -1.15 25.52 9.90
CA PRO A 377 -2.39 26.29 9.81
C PRO A 377 -3.18 25.95 8.54
N VAL A 378 -4.51 26.08 8.61
CA VAL A 378 -5.41 25.75 7.48
C VAL A 378 -5.11 26.61 6.25
N ALA A 379 -4.83 27.90 6.43
CA ALA A 379 -4.51 28.81 5.34
C ALA A 379 -3.22 28.40 4.60
N ASP A 380 -2.15 28.10 5.34
CA ASP A 380 -0.87 27.65 4.78
C ASP A 380 -1.02 26.33 4.03
N ARG A 381 -1.83 25.41 4.56
CA ARG A 381 -2.17 24.17 3.87
C ARG A 381 -2.84 24.47 2.53
N GLN A 382 -3.91 25.27 2.51
CA GLN A 382 -4.65 25.60 1.28
C GLN A 382 -3.77 26.26 0.20
N LEU A 383 -2.83 27.12 0.62
CA LEU A 383 -1.84 27.71 -0.28
C LEU A 383 -0.91 26.64 -0.87
N LEU A 384 -0.42 25.71 -0.06
CA LEU A 384 0.38 24.58 -0.53
C LEU A 384 -0.39 23.70 -1.52
N GLU A 385 -1.63 23.32 -1.22
CA GLU A 385 -2.44 22.49 -2.12
C GLU A 385 -2.67 23.19 -3.47
N SER A 386 -2.91 24.51 -3.43
CA SER A 386 -3.09 25.32 -4.64
C SER A 386 -1.80 25.38 -5.48
N ALA A 387 -0.65 25.49 -4.82
CA ALA A 387 0.65 25.47 -5.49
C ALA A 387 0.93 24.08 -6.11
N GLU A 388 0.69 22.99 -5.38
CA GLU A 388 0.89 21.62 -5.88
C GLU A 388 0.00 21.33 -7.10
N LYS A 389 -1.26 21.77 -7.07
CA LYS A 389 -2.17 21.66 -8.21
C LYS A 389 -1.64 22.37 -9.46
N ASN A 390 -1.12 23.58 -9.30
CA ASN A 390 -0.59 24.37 -10.41
C ASN A 390 0.69 23.74 -10.98
N VAL A 391 1.57 23.26 -10.09
CA VAL A 391 2.79 22.51 -10.46
C VAL A 391 2.43 21.29 -11.31
N LEU A 392 1.47 20.46 -10.86
CA LEU A 392 1.06 19.28 -11.63
C LEU A 392 0.51 19.65 -13.00
N LYS A 393 -0.37 20.67 -13.09
CA LYS A 393 -0.91 21.14 -14.37
C LYS A 393 0.19 21.58 -15.33
N HIS A 394 1.16 22.33 -14.82
CA HIS A 394 2.28 22.83 -15.61
C HIS A 394 3.16 21.67 -16.10
N TYR A 395 3.52 20.76 -15.19
CA TYR A 395 4.30 19.56 -15.52
C TYR A 395 3.64 18.72 -16.62
N LEU A 396 2.33 18.45 -16.53
CA LEU A 396 1.62 17.67 -17.56
C LEU A 396 1.71 18.32 -18.94
N ALA A 397 1.62 19.66 -19.00
CA ALA A 397 1.71 20.42 -20.24
C ALA A 397 3.15 20.44 -20.79
N GLU A 398 4.15 20.69 -19.94
CA GLU A 398 5.56 20.75 -20.33
C GLU A 398 6.10 19.39 -20.81
N ALA A 399 5.76 18.32 -20.09
CA ALA A 399 6.19 16.96 -20.42
C ALA A 399 5.41 16.33 -21.58
N GLY A 400 4.40 17.03 -22.12
CA GLY A 400 3.56 16.51 -23.21
C GLY A 400 2.78 15.24 -22.84
N ILE A 401 2.47 15.07 -21.55
CA ILE A 401 1.77 13.88 -21.06
C ILE A 401 0.32 13.93 -21.56
N PRO A 402 -0.18 12.89 -22.25
CA PRO A 402 -1.53 12.87 -22.82
C PRO A 402 -2.59 12.57 -21.75
N ALA A 403 -2.64 13.39 -20.70
CA ALA A 403 -3.61 13.28 -19.62
C ALA A 403 -4.12 14.67 -19.20
N GLU A 404 -5.40 14.74 -18.86
CA GLU A 404 -6.05 15.96 -18.36
C GLU A 404 -6.29 15.84 -16.86
N LEU A 405 -6.03 16.92 -16.11
CA LEU A 405 -6.44 17.02 -14.70
C LEU A 405 -7.95 17.26 -14.60
N GLU A 406 -8.71 16.19 -14.39
CA GLU A 406 -10.17 16.22 -14.31
C GLU A 406 -10.66 16.82 -12.99
N SER A 407 -10.05 16.44 -11.86
CA SER A 407 -10.44 16.96 -10.54
C SER A 407 -9.28 16.98 -9.57
N TRP A 408 -9.37 17.89 -8.59
CA TRP A 408 -8.45 17.99 -7.45
C TRP A 408 -9.26 17.92 -6.17
N GLN A 409 -8.98 16.93 -5.32
CA GLN A 409 -9.66 16.73 -4.05
C GLN A 409 -8.74 17.16 -2.90
N SER A 410 -9.16 18.19 -2.20
CA SER A 410 -8.61 18.52 -0.88
C SER A 410 -9.05 17.48 0.12
N THR A 411 -8.19 17.16 1.08
CA THR A 411 -8.51 16.20 2.14
C THR A 411 -8.66 16.90 3.47
N GLU A 412 -9.81 16.72 4.12
CA GLU A 412 -9.96 17.07 5.53
C GLU A 412 -9.13 16.09 6.38
N GLY A 413 -8.18 16.60 7.19
CA GLY A 413 -7.40 15.76 8.11
C GLY A 413 -6.03 15.29 7.58
N GLN A 414 -5.76 13.98 7.68
CA GLN A 414 -4.44 13.32 7.47
C GLN A 414 -4.18 12.87 6.02
N GLY A 415 -5.10 13.14 5.08
CA GLY A 415 -4.89 12.84 3.67
C GLY A 415 -3.91 13.80 3.02
N THR A 416 -3.28 13.36 1.93
CA THR A 416 -2.60 14.22 0.98
C THR A 416 -3.62 14.64 -0.08
N PRO A 417 -3.66 15.92 -0.50
CA PRO A 417 -4.47 16.33 -1.64
C PRO A 417 -4.23 15.41 -2.84
N SER A 418 -5.27 15.15 -3.61
CA SER A 418 -5.20 14.19 -4.70
C SER A 418 -5.75 14.70 -6.01
N ALA A 419 -5.12 14.26 -7.08
CA ALA A 419 -5.45 14.54 -8.46
C ALA A 419 -6.07 13.31 -9.12
N ARG A 420 -7.17 13.53 -9.84
CA ARG A 420 -7.68 12.59 -10.82
C ARG A 420 -7.20 13.01 -12.20
N LEU A 421 -6.40 12.16 -12.83
CA LEU A 421 -5.93 12.34 -14.20
C LEU A 421 -6.71 11.43 -15.14
N ARG A 422 -7.23 11.99 -16.23
CA ARG A 422 -7.89 11.25 -17.30
C ARG A 422 -6.93 11.09 -18.47
N TRP A 423 -6.49 9.86 -18.71
CA TRP A 423 -5.56 9.54 -19.79
C TRP A 423 -6.28 9.44 -21.14
N ALA A 424 -5.68 9.99 -22.18
CA ALA A 424 -6.22 9.92 -23.53
C ALA A 424 -6.14 8.49 -24.08
N ILE A 425 -7.20 8.06 -24.76
CA ILE A 425 -7.20 6.80 -25.51
C ILE A 425 -6.64 7.09 -26.92
N PRO A 426 -5.65 6.33 -27.40
CA PRO A 426 -5.08 6.52 -28.73
C PRO A 426 -6.12 6.33 -29.84
N LYS A 427 -5.86 6.97 -30.99
CA LYS A 427 -6.65 6.82 -32.22
C LYS A 427 -5.84 6.03 -33.26
N PRO A 428 -6.43 5.02 -33.94
CA PRO A 428 -7.80 4.52 -33.78
C PRO A 428 -8.02 3.86 -32.40
N VAL A 429 -9.26 3.93 -31.91
CA VAL A 429 -9.64 3.38 -30.60
C VAL A 429 -9.36 1.86 -30.60
N PRO A 430 -8.52 1.34 -29.68
CA PRO A 430 -8.13 -0.06 -29.71
C PRO A 430 -9.32 -0.98 -29.44
N MET A 431 -9.32 -2.16 -30.05
CA MET A 431 -10.35 -3.14 -29.77
C MET A 431 -10.00 -3.91 -28.50
N VAL A 432 -10.98 -4.08 -27.60
CA VAL A 432 -10.84 -4.88 -26.37
C VAL A 432 -11.57 -6.22 -26.54
N SER A 433 -10.89 -7.34 -26.25
CA SER A 433 -11.54 -8.65 -26.13
C SER A 433 -11.71 -9.02 -24.67
N LEU A 434 -12.97 -9.01 -24.19
CA LEU A 434 -13.33 -9.40 -22.83
C LEU A 434 -13.54 -10.92 -22.76
N LEU A 435 -12.64 -11.62 -22.06
CA LEU A 435 -12.63 -13.07 -21.91
C LEU A 435 -13.45 -13.46 -20.68
N VAL A 436 -14.54 -14.21 -20.88
CA VAL A 436 -15.49 -14.58 -19.82
C VAL A 436 -15.62 -16.11 -19.72
N PRO A 437 -14.76 -16.78 -18.93
CA PRO A 437 -14.90 -18.20 -18.61
C PRO A 437 -16.19 -18.48 -17.84
N THR A 438 -16.95 -19.49 -18.25
CA THR A 438 -18.19 -19.84 -17.58
C THR A 438 -18.53 -21.32 -17.66
N ARG A 439 -19.39 -21.79 -16.75
CA ARG A 439 -20.03 -23.11 -16.78
C ARG A 439 -21.35 -23.04 -16.04
N ASP A 440 -22.45 -23.26 -16.77
CA ASP A 440 -23.81 -23.13 -16.25
C ASP A 440 -24.04 -21.79 -15.52
N GLY A 441 -25.00 -21.71 -14.58
CA GLY A 441 -25.21 -20.49 -13.78
C GLY A 441 -25.72 -19.29 -14.56
N VAL A 442 -26.73 -19.49 -15.42
CA VAL A 442 -27.27 -18.46 -16.33
C VAL A 442 -27.60 -17.14 -15.65
N ASP A 443 -28.12 -17.13 -14.42
CA ASP A 443 -28.53 -15.88 -13.76
C ASP A 443 -27.33 -14.96 -13.48
N ILE A 444 -26.21 -15.56 -13.07
CA ILE A 444 -24.95 -14.86 -12.79
C ILE A 444 -24.32 -14.38 -14.10
N LEU A 445 -24.20 -15.28 -15.07
CA LEU A 445 -23.62 -14.96 -16.37
C LEU A 445 -24.41 -13.86 -17.10
N ARG A 446 -25.74 -13.95 -17.07
CA ARG A 446 -26.64 -12.97 -17.69
C ARG A 446 -26.45 -11.60 -17.04
N GLN A 447 -26.42 -11.52 -15.71
CA GLN A 447 -26.16 -10.26 -15.01
C GLN A 447 -24.82 -9.63 -15.44
N CYS A 448 -23.76 -10.44 -15.53
CA CYS A 448 -22.45 -9.99 -16.01
C CYS A 448 -22.50 -9.46 -17.43
N VAL A 449 -22.88 -10.30 -18.40
CA VAL A 449 -22.83 -9.97 -19.83
C VAL A 449 -23.83 -8.87 -20.18
N ASP A 450 -25.05 -8.92 -19.67
CA ASP A 450 -26.05 -7.89 -19.94
C ASP A 450 -25.62 -6.55 -19.33
N SER A 451 -25.02 -6.52 -18.13
CA SER A 451 -24.50 -5.28 -17.54
C SER A 451 -23.38 -4.67 -18.38
N ILE A 452 -22.48 -5.50 -18.93
CA ILE A 452 -21.41 -5.03 -19.83
C ILE A 452 -22.04 -4.42 -21.09
N LEU A 453 -22.94 -5.14 -21.75
CA LEU A 453 -23.55 -4.72 -23.02
C LEU A 453 -24.38 -3.43 -22.89
N GLN A 454 -25.07 -3.27 -21.75
CA GLN A 454 -26.00 -2.16 -21.51
C GLN A 454 -25.32 -0.92 -20.93
N LYS A 455 -24.33 -1.09 -20.05
CA LYS A 455 -23.75 0.03 -19.27
C LYS A 455 -22.39 0.50 -19.80
N THR A 456 -21.64 -0.31 -20.54
CA THR A 456 -20.27 0.07 -20.95
C THR A 456 -20.28 1.13 -22.06
N GLU A 457 -19.65 2.28 -21.82
CA GLU A 457 -19.56 3.39 -22.78
C GLU A 457 -18.43 3.23 -23.81
N TYR A 458 -17.43 2.38 -23.52
CA TYR A 458 -16.33 2.16 -24.43
C TYR A 458 -16.83 1.55 -25.75
N PRO A 459 -16.48 2.12 -26.92
CA PRO A 459 -17.20 1.79 -28.15
C PRO A 459 -16.69 0.53 -28.87
N ASN A 460 -15.44 0.12 -28.66
CA ASN A 460 -14.78 -0.89 -29.48
C ASN A 460 -14.39 -2.14 -28.69
N TYR A 461 -15.37 -3.00 -28.38
CA TYR A 461 -15.09 -4.24 -27.65
C TYR A 461 -15.89 -5.43 -28.19
N GLU A 462 -15.39 -6.63 -27.88
CA GLU A 462 -16.10 -7.89 -28.01
C GLU A 462 -16.11 -8.65 -26.68
N ILE A 463 -17.10 -9.53 -26.51
CA ILE A 463 -17.21 -10.45 -25.38
C ILE A 463 -17.03 -11.88 -25.91
N LEU A 464 -16.00 -12.56 -25.40
CA LEU A 464 -15.73 -13.96 -25.67
C LEU A 464 -16.19 -14.79 -24.47
N ILE A 465 -17.38 -15.38 -24.58
CA ILE A 465 -17.87 -16.33 -23.59
C ILE A 465 -17.20 -17.67 -23.84
N LEU A 466 -16.42 -18.14 -22.85
CA LEU A 466 -15.63 -19.37 -22.94
C LEU A 466 -16.35 -20.45 -22.14
N ASP A 467 -17.15 -21.26 -22.83
CA ASP A 467 -18.04 -22.24 -22.23
C ASP A 467 -17.29 -23.53 -21.87
N ASN A 468 -17.16 -23.81 -20.57
CA ASN A 468 -16.58 -25.04 -20.07
C ASN A 468 -17.63 -26.16 -19.89
N GLN A 469 -18.23 -26.56 -21.01
CA GLN A 469 -19.16 -27.69 -21.11
C GLN A 469 -20.46 -27.49 -20.31
N SER A 470 -21.11 -26.33 -20.45
CA SER A 470 -22.43 -26.09 -19.85
C SER A 470 -23.45 -27.12 -20.34
N ARG A 471 -24.30 -27.58 -19.41
CA ARG A 471 -25.34 -28.60 -19.69
C ARG A 471 -26.75 -28.08 -19.38
N CYS A 472 -26.86 -27.02 -18.60
CA CYS A 472 -28.12 -26.42 -18.23
C CYS A 472 -28.81 -25.83 -19.48
N SER A 473 -30.03 -26.28 -19.75
CA SER A 473 -30.82 -25.85 -20.91
C SER A 473 -31.04 -24.34 -20.96
N LYS A 474 -31.21 -23.68 -19.80
CA LYS A 474 -31.36 -22.22 -19.69
C LYS A 474 -30.08 -21.49 -20.12
N THR A 475 -28.92 -21.97 -19.71
CA THR A 475 -27.61 -21.40 -20.12
C THR A 475 -27.40 -21.54 -21.62
N LEU A 476 -27.66 -22.73 -22.17
CA LEU A 476 -27.55 -22.97 -23.62
C LEU A 476 -28.56 -22.14 -24.42
N ALA A 477 -29.75 -21.88 -23.88
CA ALA A 477 -30.73 -20.98 -24.48
C ALA A 477 -30.22 -19.53 -24.47
N TYR A 478 -29.64 -19.09 -23.36
CA TYR A 478 -29.03 -17.76 -23.25
C TYR A 478 -27.88 -17.56 -24.25
N PHE A 479 -27.01 -18.55 -24.45
CA PHE A 479 -25.95 -18.46 -25.47
C PHE A 479 -26.53 -18.16 -26.87
N ARG A 480 -27.60 -18.86 -27.27
CA ARG A 480 -28.26 -18.61 -28.56
C ARG A 480 -28.92 -17.23 -28.64
N GLU A 481 -29.42 -16.72 -27.51
CA GLU A 481 -30.03 -15.41 -27.40
C GLU A 481 -28.98 -14.30 -27.52
N VAL A 482 -27.93 -14.35 -26.71
CA VAL A 482 -26.93 -13.28 -26.56
C VAL A 482 -26.00 -13.17 -27.77
N GLN A 483 -25.74 -14.26 -28.48
CA GLN A 483 -24.97 -14.26 -29.74
C GLN A 483 -25.65 -13.50 -30.89
N ARG A 484 -26.90 -13.04 -30.71
CA ARG A 484 -27.54 -12.11 -31.66
C ARG A 484 -26.93 -10.71 -31.61
N ASP A 485 -26.31 -10.33 -30.50
CA ASP A 485 -25.49 -9.13 -30.42
C ASP A 485 -24.15 -9.41 -31.13
N SER A 486 -23.84 -8.60 -32.15
CA SER A 486 -22.63 -8.76 -32.96
C SER A 486 -21.31 -8.67 -32.17
N ARG A 487 -21.36 -8.13 -30.94
CA ARG A 487 -20.20 -8.02 -30.05
C ARG A 487 -19.92 -9.33 -29.30
N VAL A 488 -20.81 -10.32 -29.32
CA VAL A 488 -20.70 -11.52 -28.47
C VAL A 488 -20.41 -12.77 -29.28
N ARG A 489 -19.37 -13.51 -28.86
CA ARG A 489 -19.02 -14.82 -29.42
C ARG A 489 -18.91 -15.86 -28.30
N VAL A 490 -19.48 -17.04 -28.52
CA VAL A 490 -19.41 -18.16 -27.59
C VAL A 490 -18.49 -19.23 -28.18
N HIS A 491 -17.49 -19.65 -27.40
CA HIS A 491 -16.52 -20.67 -27.79
C HIS A 491 -16.49 -21.81 -26.76
N GLN A 492 -16.49 -23.05 -27.24
CA GLN A 492 -16.45 -24.21 -26.35
C GLN A 492 -15.02 -24.55 -25.92
N TRP A 493 -14.86 -24.82 -24.63
CA TRP A 493 -13.65 -25.34 -24.01
C TRP A 493 -13.91 -26.73 -23.42
N ASN A 494 -13.63 -27.76 -24.22
CA ASN A 494 -13.96 -29.16 -23.91
C ASN A 494 -12.86 -29.88 -23.12
N HIS A 495 -12.36 -29.23 -22.07
CA HIS A 495 -11.33 -29.78 -21.17
C HIS A 495 -11.76 -29.66 -19.69
N PRO A 496 -11.07 -30.31 -18.74
CA PRO A 496 -11.27 -30.05 -17.32
C PRO A 496 -11.11 -28.56 -16.99
N PHE A 497 -11.84 -28.08 -15.99
CA PHE A 497 -11.77 -26.67 -15.60
C PHE A 497 -10.36 -26.30 -15.14
N ASN A 498 -9.79 -25.32 -15.82
CA ASN A 498 -8.53 -24.67 -15.50
C ASN A 498 -8.68 -23.22 -15.95
N TYR A 499 -8.72 -22.29 -14.99
CA TYR A 499 -8.97 -20.87 -15.24
C TYR A 499 -7.87 -20.26 -16.12
N SER A 500 -6.62 -20.64 -15.87
CA SER A 500 -5.48 -20.19 -16.67
C SER A 500 -5.58 -20.69 -18.11
N ALA A 501 -5.84 -21.98 -18.30
CA ALA A 501 -5.90 -22.57 -19.64
C ALA A 501 -7.06 -22.03 -20.49
N ILE A 502 -8.25 -21.88 -19.89
CA ILE A 502 -9.40 -21.36 -20.63
C ILE A 502 -9.20 -19.89 -21.03
N ASN A 503 -8.58 -19.07 -20.18
CA ASN A 503 -8.24 -17.70 -20.53
C ASN A 503 -7.12 -17.62 -21.59
N ASN A 504 -6.09 -18.48 -21.53
CA ASN A 504 -5.08 -18.59 -22.58
C ASN A 504 -5.72 -18.96 -23.93
N PHE A 505 -6.65 -19.92 -23.93
CA PHE A 505 -7.45 -20.26 -25.10
C PHE A 505 -8.26 -19.05 -25.60
N GLY A 506 -8.94 -18.31 -24.72
CA GLY A 506 -9.65 -17.09 -25.07
C GLY A 506 -8.76 -16.02 -25.70
N ALA A 507 -7.56 -15.80 -25.15
CA ALA A 507 -6.57 -14.86 -25.67
C ALA A 507 -6.12 -15.22 -27.11
N SER A 508 -6.01 -16.51 -27.42
CA SER A 508 -5.68 -16.99 -28.77
C SER A 508 -6.78 -16.68 -29.80
N LEU A 509 -8.05 -16.55 -29.35
CA LEU A 509 -9.22 -16.24 -30.19
C LEU A 509 -9.56 -14.75 -30.26
N ALA A 510 -8.95 -13.96 -29.38
CA ALA A 510 -9.17 -12.51 -29.25
C ALA A 510 -8.74 -11.76 -30.50
N ARG A 511 -9.63 -10.88 -31.00
CA ARG A 511 -9.35 -9.95 -32.09
C ARG A 511 -8.78 -8.61 -31.59
N GLY A 512 -9.01 -8.29 -30.32
CA GLY A 512 -8.55 -7.08 -29.68
C GLY A 512 -7.04 -7.04 -29.48
N SER A 513 -6.46 -5.86 -29.63
CA SER A 513 -5.08 -5.57 -29.21
C SER A 513 -4.97 -5.41 -27.70
N VAL A 514 -6.10 -5.28 -27.01
CA VAL A 514 -6.24 -5.25 -25.56
C VAL A 514 -7.11 -6.43 -25.12
N LEU A 515 -6.69 -7.12 -24.07
CA LEU A 515 -7.42 -8.22 -23.45
C LEU A 515 -8.01 -7.75 -22.12
N GLY A 516 -9.22 -8.21 -21.80
CA GLY A 516 -9.80 -8.12 -20.47
C GLY A 516 -10.03 -9.51 -19.90
N LEU A 517 -9.40 -9.87 -18.79
CA LEU A 517 -9.75 -11.04 -18.00
C LEU A 517 -10.94 -10.67 -17.12
N ILE A 518 -12.09 -11.31 -17.36
CA ILE A 518 -13.36 -10.96 -16.73
C ILE A 518 -13.99 -12.21 -16.13
N ASN A 519 -14.22 -12.21 -14.82
CA ASN A 519 -15.02 -13.27 -14.22
C ASN A 519 -16.50 -13.14 -14.62
N ASN A 520 -17.20 -14.26 -14.70
CA ASN A 520 -18.60 -14.31 -15.12
C ASN A 520 -19.60 -13.76 -14.10
N ASP A 521 -19.13 -13.31 -12.94
CA ASP A 521 -19.92 -12.81 -11.80
C ASP A 521 -19.59 -11.35 -11.42
N ILE A 522 -19.07 -10.58 -12.38
CA ILE A 522 -18.95 -9.13 -12.24
C ILE A 522 -20.25 -8.41 -12.61
N GLU A 523 -20.42 -7.19 -12.14
CA GLU A 523 -21.49 -6.29 -12.59
C GLU A 523 -20.97 -4.86 -12.70
N VAL A 524 -21.20 -4.22 -13.85
CA VAL A 524 -20.76 -2.84 -14.09
C VAL A 524 -21.52 -1.85 -13.19
N ILE A 525 -20.77 -1.02 -12.45
CA ILE A 525 -21.31 0.12 -11.68
C ILE A 525 -21.09 1.42 -12.46
N THR A 526 -19.84 1.66 -12.88
CA THR A 526 -19.46 2.91 -13.58
C THR A 526 -19.42 2.70 -15.09
N PRO A 527 -20.24 3.40 -15.89
CA PRO A 527 -20.30 3.22 -17.35
C PRO A 527 -18.95 3.39 -18.08
N GLY A 528 -18.13 4.34 -17.61
CA GLY A 528 -16.81 4.65 -18.15
C GLY A 528 -15.66 3.71 -17.70
N TRP A 529 -15.95 2.63 -16.97
CA TRP A 529 -14.93 1.73 -16.40
C TRP A 529 -13.88 1.26 -17.42
N LEU A 530 -14.33 0.85 -18.63
CA LEU A 530 -13.43 0.32 -19.64
C LEU A 530 -12.64 1.43 -20.34
N CYS A 531 -13.21 2.64 -20.47
CA CYS A 531 -12.47 3.81 -20.96
C CYS A 531 -11.29 4.15 -20.05
N GLU A 532 -11.55 4.19 -18.74
CA GLU A 532 -10.55 4.42 -17.70
C GLU A 532 -9.43 3.37 -17.77
N MET A 533 -9.79 2.09 -17.75
CA MET A 533 -8.80 1.01 -17.75
C MET A 533 -7.99 0.95 -19.05
N VAL A 534 -8.61 1.19 -20.20
CA VAL A 534 -7.90 1.20 -21.49
C VAL A 534 -6.97 2.41 -21.62
N GLY A 535 -7.38 3.59 -21.14
CA GLY A 535 -6.51 4.78 -21.11
C GLY A 535 -5.19 4.51 -20.41
N HIS A 536 -5.24 3.77 -19.29
CA HIS A 536 -4.03 3.29 -18.61
C HIS A 536 -3.32 2.14 -19.33
N ALA A 537 -4.04 1.13 -19.82
CA ALA A 537 -3.45 -0.04 -20.46
C ALA A 537 -2.75 0.27 -21.79
N CYS A 538 -3.05 1.42 -22.42
CA CYS A 538 -2.36 1.88 -23.62
C CYS A 538 -1.00 2.54 -23.35
N ARG A 539 -0.67 2.86 -22.10
CA ARG A 539 0.63 3.44 -21.73
C ARG A 539 1.73 2.39 -21.78
N GLU A 540 2.83 2.67 -22.48
CA GLU A 540 3.88 1.71 -22.79
C GLU A 540 4.49 1.06 -21.54
N GLU A 541 4.68 1.84 -20.49
CA GLU A 541 5.23 1.43 -19.20
C GLU A 541 4.27 0.59 -18.34
N ILE A 542 2.97 0.55 -18.67
CA ILE A 542 1.94 -0.15 -17.91
C ILE A 542 1.68 -1.53 -18.51
N GLY A 543 1.63 -2.56 -17.66
CA GLY A 543 1.34 -3.93 -18.03
C GLY A 543 -0.11 -4.31 -17.74
N CYS A 544 -0.43 -4.59 -16.47
CA CYS A 544 -1.80 -4.92 -16.04
C CYS A 544 -2.50 -3.71 -15.40
N VAL A 545 -3.79 -3.54 -15.69
CA VAL A 545 -4.67 -2.54 -15.05
C VAL A 545 -5.82 -3.25 -14.34
N GLY A 546 -5.99 -2.99 -13.04
CA GLY A 546 -7.07 -3.56 -12.22
C GLY A 546 -8.12 -2.55 -11.80
N ALA A 547 -9.37 -3.02 -11.70
CA ALA A 547 -10.52 -2.24 -11.26
C ALA A 547 -10.69 -2.21 -9.72
N LYS A 548 -11.48 -1.27 -9.20
CA LYS A 548 -11.99 -1.28 -7.83
C LYS A 548 -13.23 -2.17 -7.76
N LEU A 549 -13.14 -3.25 -6.98
CA LEU A 549 -14.23 -4.23 -6.89
C LEU A 549 -14.89 -4.22 -5.52
N TYR A 550 -16.22 -4.29 -5.52
CA TYR A 550 -17.05 -4.39 -4.33
C TYR A 550 -17.74 -5.75 -4.22
N TYR A 551 -18.01 -6.14 -2.99
CA TYR A 551 -19.05 -7.12 -2.71
C TYR A 551 -20.43 -6.52 -2.97
N GLY A 552 -21.46 -7.36 -3.18
CA GLY A 552 -22.85 -6.91 -3.34
C GLY A 552 -23.46 -6.19 -2.13
N ASN A 553 -22.70 -6.01 -1.05
CA ASN A 553 -23.10 -5.25 0.15
C ASN A 553 -22.34 -3.91 0.29
N ASP A 554 -21.75 -3.41 -0.80
CA ASP A 554 -20.98 -2.16 -0.90
C ASP A 554 -19.71 -2.10 -0.04
N THR A 555 -19.24 -3.24 0.47
CA THR A 555 -17.91 -3.31 1.09
C THR A 555 -16.85 -3.64 0.05
N LEU A 556 -15.66 -3.06 0.22
CA LEU A 556 -14.55 -3.24 -0.70
C LEU A 556 -14.07 -4.70 -0.69
N GLN A 557 -13.90 -5.26 -1.88
CA GLN A 557 -13.30 -6.57 -2.07
C GLN A 557 -11.87 -6.47 -2.59
N HIS A 558 -11.60 -5.55 -3.52
CA HIS A 558 -10.31 -5.37 -4.15
C HIS A 558 -9.94 -3.89 -4.27
N GLY A 559 -9.03 -3.44 -3.41
CA GLY A 559 -8.28 -2.18 -3.57
C GLY A 559 -6.84 -2.42 -4.03
N GLY A 560 -6.62 -3.43 -4.87
CA GLY A 560 -5.27 -3.94 -5.17
C GLY A 560 -4.89 -5.26 -4.50
N VAL A 561 -3.77 -5.86 -4.91
CA VAL A 561 -3.16 -7.01 -4.23
C VAL A 561 -1.82 -6.61 -3.61
N ILE A 562 -1.66 -6.93 -2.33
CA ILE A 562 -0.41 -6.81 -1.58
C ILE A 562 0.19 -8.21 -1.40
N LEU A 563 1.45 -8.36 -1.76
CA LEU A 563 2.19 -9.60 -1.61
C LEU A 563 2.58 -9.84 -0.14
N GLY A 564 2.80 -11.10 0.20
CA GLY A 564 3.14 -11.53 1.54
C GLY A 564 1.92 -11.68 2.45
N ILE A 565 0.83 -10.94 2.26
CA ILE A 565 -0.36 -11.08 3.12
C ILE A 565 -0.82 -12.54 3.16
N GLY A 566 -1.01 -13.07 4.37
CA GLY A 566 -1.39 -14.47 4.57
C GLY A 566 -0.34 -15.50 4.11
N GLY A 567 0.88 -15.07 3.86
CA GLY A 567 2.00 -15.89 3.39
C GLY A 567 2.11 -16.03 1.87
N THR A 568 1.27 -15.35 1.07
CA THR A 568 1.43 -15.32 -0.39
C THR A 568 0.97 -13.98 -0.92
N ALA A 569 -0.34 -13.71 -0.94
CA ALA A 569 -0.89 -12.46 -1.42
C ALA A 569 -2.31 -12.26 -0.87
N GLY A 570 -2.71 -11.00 -0.70
CA GLY A 570 -4.04 -10.65 -0.20
C GLY A 570 -4.55 -9.34 -0.79
N HIS A 571 -5.87 -9.17 -0.83
CA HIS A 571 -6.49 -7.96 -1.36
C HIS A 571 -6.39 -6.83 -0.34
N SER A 572 -5.91 -5.68 -0.78
CA SER A 572 -5.76 -4.49 0.06
C SER A 572 -7.12 -3.92 0.49
N HIS A 573 -7.19 -3.41 1.73
CA HIS A 573 -8.34 -2.76 2.35
C HIS A 573 -9.65 -3.56 2.33
N LYS A 574 -9.55 -4.89 2.33
CA LYS A 574 -10.71 -5.76 2.26
C LYS A 574 -11.71 -5.43 3.38
N TYR A 575 -12.99 -5.30 3.00
CA TYR A 575 -14.12 -4.90 3.83
C TYR A 575 -14.19 -3.42 4.24
N ALA A 576 -13.34 -2.55 3.70
CA ALA A 576 -13.52 -1.11 3.84
C ALA A 576 -14.89 -0.68 3.29
N LEU A 577 -15.44 0.41 3.83
CA LEU A 577 -16.65 1.02 3.29
C LEU A 577 -16.37 1.63 1.91
N ARG A 578 -17.41 1.76 1.09
CA ARG A 578 -17.30 2.22 -0.30
C ARG A 578 -16.57 3.55 -0.47
N ASP A 579 -16.90 4.50 0.41
CA ASP A 579 -16.41 5.88 0.45
C ASP A 579 -15.12 6.06 1.29
N ALA A 580 -14.63 4.99 1.91
CA ALA A 580 -13.44 5.06 2.74
C ALA A 580 -12.24 5.52 1.92
N ALA A 581 -11.52 6.54 2.42
CA ALA A 581 -10.27 7.00 1.82
C ALA A 581 -9.17 5.93 1.88
N GLY A 582 -9.24 5.01 2.86
CA GLY A 582 -8.21 4.01 3.11
C GLY A 582 -6.94 4.59 3.72
N TYR A 583 -5.94 3.74 3.90
CA TYR A 583 -4.64 4.12 4.42
C TYR A 583 -3.98 5.14 3.49
N MET A 584 -3.63 6.32 4.02
CA MET A 584 -3.05 7.45 3.27
C MET A 584 -3.88 7.87 2.04
N GLY A 585 -5.22 7.70 2.06
CA GLY A 585 -6.07 8.07 0.92
C GLY A 585 -5.96 7.13 -0.30
N ARG A 586 -5.24 6.01 -0.17
CA ARG A 586 -4.91 5.12 -1.30
C ARG A 586 -6.11 4.46 -1.97
N LEU A 587 -7.33 4.50 -1.41
CA LEU A 587 -8.53 3.97 -2.09
C LEU A 587 -9.21 4.98 -3.03
N GLN A 588 -8.70 6.21 -3.10
CA GLN A 588 -9.24 7.31 -3.89
C GLN A 588 -8.31 7.77 -5.01
N VAL A 589 -7.10 7.19 -5.09
CA VAL A 589 -6.05 7.56 -6.05
C VAL A 589 -5.56 6.38 -6.88
N VAL A 590 -5.18 6.65 -8.13
CA VAL A 590 -4.45 5.73 -8.99
C VAL A 590 -3.08 5.45 -8.39
N GLN A 591 -2.64 4.19 -8.46
CA GLN A 591 -1.31 3.81 -7.96
C GLN A 591 -0.76 2.57 -8.66
N ASN A 592 0.56 2.42 -8.64
CA ASN A 592 1.18 1.16 -8.98
C ASN A 592 1.07 0.16 -7.83
N LEU A 593 0.84 -1.11 -8.16
CA LEU A 593 0.84 -2.21 -7.21
C LEU A 593 1.67 -3.37 -7.76
N SER A 594 1.97 -4.33 -6.90
CA SER A 594 2.64 -5.55 -7.34
C SER A 594 1.72 -6.45 -8.16
N ALA A 595 0.45 -6.55 -7.79
CA ALA A 595 -0.54 -7.28 -8.56
C ALA A 595 -1.95 -6.69 -8.44
N VAL A 596 -2.79 -7.07 -9.39
CA VAL A 596 -4.24 -6.82 -9.42
C VAL A 596 -4.95 -8.13 -9.74
N THR A 597 -6.26 -8.21 -9.47
CA THR A 597 -6.99 -9.48 -9.60
C THR A 597 -7.54 -9.73 -10.99
N GLY A 598 -7.52 -10.99 -11.42
CA GLY A 598 -8.11 -11.45 -12.69
C GLY A 598 -9.64 -11.39 -12.76
N ALA A 599 -10.32 -11.01 -11.68
CA ALA A 599 -11.77 -10.81 -11.73
C ALA A 599 -12.18 -9.68 -12.69
N CYS A 600 -11.35 -8.62 -12.77
CA CYS A 600 -11.43 -7.59 -13.80
C CYS A 600 -10.04 -6.97 -13.99
N LEU A 601 -9.33 -7.45 -15.01
CA LEU A 601 -7.96 -7.04 -15.34
C LEU A 601 -7.85 -6.77 -16.84
N VAL A 602 -7.33 -5.60 -17.22
CA VAL A 602 -7.11 -5.22 -18.62
C VAL A 602 -5.62 -5.08 -18.89
N LEU A 603 -5.14 -5.60 -20.03
CA LEU A 603 -3.74 -5.49 -20.46
C LEU A 603 -3.61 -5.58 -21.99
N ARG A 604 -2.47 -5.14 -22.53
CA ARG A 604 -2.17 -5.33 -23.96
C ARG A 604 -1.95 -6.81 -24.27
N LYS A 605 -2.52 -7.27 -25.40
CA LYS A 605 -2.34 -8.65 -25.88
C LYS A 605 -0.86 -8.98 -26.10
N SER A 606 -0.08 -8.04 -26.64
CA SER A 606 1.36 -8.21 -26.84
C SER A 606 2.12 -8.46 -25.54
N VAL A 607 1.77 -7.78 -24.44
CA VAL A 607 2.38 -7.98 -23.12
C VAL A 607 1.97 -9.35 -22.55
N PHE A 608 0.69 -9.73 -22.69
CA PHE A 608 0.21 -11.06 -22.27
C PHE A 608 0.98 -12.18 -23.00
N GLU A 609 1.18 -12.05 -24.31
CA GLU A 609 1.93 -13.01 -25.12
C GLU A 609 3.44 -13.03 -24.78
N GLN A 610 4.05 -11.86 -24.57
CA GLN A 610 5.45 -11.72 -24.19
C GLN A 610 5.80 -12.49 -22.91
N VAL A 611 4.91 -12.48 -21.91
CA VAL A 611 5.13 -13.18 -20.64
C VAL A 611 4.58 -14.61 -20.61
N GLY A 612 4.13 -15.12 -21.76
CA GLY A 612 3.61 -16.48 -21.91
C GLY A 612 2.25 -16.71 -21.24
N GLY A 613 1.39 -15.70 -21.16
CA GLY A 613 0.02 -15.80 -20.65
C GLY A 613 -0.09 -16.21 -19.18
N LEU A 614 -1.15 -16.92 -18.80
CA LEU A 614 -1.35 -17.44 -17.43
C LEU A 614 -0.66 -18.81 -17.27
N ASN A 615 -0.09 -19.09 -16.10
CA ASN A 615 0.51 -20.41 -15.82
C ASN A 615 -0.60 -21.47 -15.62
N GLU A 616 -0.90 -22.19 -16.69
CA GLU A 616 -1.88 -23.28 -16.67
C GLU A 616 -1.37 -24.60 -16.11
N ALA A 617 -0.05 -24.79 -16.02
CA ALA A 617 0.55 -26.03 -15.53
C ALA A 617 0.49 -26.13 -13.99
N ASP A 618 0.81 -25.04 -13.30
CA ASP A 618 0.92 -25.02 -11.84
C ASP A 618 -0.21 -24.27 -11.14
N LEU A 619 -0.85 -23.29 -11.81
CA LEU A 619 -1.81 -22.36 -11.21
C LEU A 619 -3.17 -22.42 -11.91
N ALA A 620 -3.88 -23.54 -11.75
CA ALA A 620 -5.15 -23.76 -12.43
C ALA A 620 -6.30 -22.89 -11.89
N ILE A 621 -6.28 -22.50 -10.61
CA ILE A 621 -7.40 -21.81 -9.95
C ILE A 621 -6.96 -20.59 -9.14
N ALA A 622 -5.97 -20.73 -8.25
CA ALA A 622 -5.53 -19.63 -7.38
C ALA A 622 -4.23 -19.00 -7.85
N TYR A 623 -4.03 -17.72 -7.53
CA TYR A 623 -2.80 -16.94 -7.75
C TYR A 623 -2.32 -16.79 -9.20
N ASN A 624 -3.07 -17.27 -10.20
CA ASN A 624 -2.71 -17.13 -11.61
C ASN A 624 -2.62 -15.66 -12.05
N ASP A 625 -3.48 -14.80 -11.52
CA ASP A 625 -3.47 -13.35 -11.73
C ASP A 625 -2.26 -12.68 -11.07
N VAL A 626 -1.90 -13.11 -9.86
CA VAL A 626 -0.69 -12.65 -9.16
C VAL A 626 0.58 -13.07 -9.90
N ASP A 627 0.67 -14.33 -10.35
CA ASP A 627 1.79 -14.83 -11.15
C ASP A 627 1.93 -14.06 -12.47
N LEU A 628 0.82 -13.84 -13.20
CA LEU A 628 0.81 -13.02 -14.41
C LEU A 628 1.36 -11.60 -14.13
N CYS A 629 0.84 -10.93 -13.10
CA CYS A 629 1.28 -9.61 -12.70
C CYS A 629 2.79 -9.57 -12.35
N LEU A 630 3.30 -10.61 -11.69
CA LEU A 630 4.71 -10.70 -11.34
C LEU A 630 5.61 -10.95 -12.57
N LYS A 631 5.18 -11.79 -13.51
CA LYS A 631 5.90 -11.96 -14.80
C LYS A 631 5.90 -10.67 -15.62
N VAL A 632 4.79 -9.94 -15.63
CA VAL A 632 4.68 -8.63 -16.27
C VAL A 632 5.65 -7.61 -15.65
N ARG A 633 5.83 -7.65 -14.33
CA ARG A 633 6.83 -6.83 -13.64
C ARG A 633 8.27 -7.23 -13.95
N GLU A 634 8.57 -8.52 -13.96
CA GLU A 634 9.90 -9.02 -14.38
C GLU A 634 10.23 -8.61 -15.82
N ALA A 635 9.23 -8.47 -16.70
CA ALA A 635 9.40 -7.96 -18.06
C ALA A 635 9.60 -6.43 -18.16
N GLY A 636 9.64 -5.71 -17.03
CA GLY A 636 9.90 -4.27 -16.98
C GLY A 636 8.66 -3.37 -16.94
N TYR A 637 7.46 -3.93 -16.90
CA TYR A 637 6.21 -3.16 -16.83
C TYR A 637 5.77 -2.89 -15.39
N ARG A 638 4.97 -1.83 -15.20
CA ARG A 638 4.28 -1.56 -13.94
C ARG A 638 2.83 -2.05 -14.00
N ASN A 639 2.37 -2.69 -12.92
CA ASN A 639 0.94 -2.95 -12.75
C ASN A 639 0.28 -1.76 -12.05
N LEU A 640 -0.95 -1.45 -12.43
CA LEU A 640 -1.68 -0.26 -11.99
C LEU A 640 -3.07 -0.65 -11.50
N TRP A 641 -3.52 0.01 -10.46
CA TRP A 641 -4.89 -0.08 -9.98
C TRP A 641 -5.54 1.31 -10.03
N THR A 642 -6.77 1.36 -10.54
CA THR A 642 -7.55 2.60 -10.63
C THR A 642 -8.81 2.52 -9.75
N PRO A 643 -9.06 3.54 -8.91
CA PRO A 643 -10.30 3.64 -8.14
C PRO A 643 -11.51 4.06 -9.00
N TYR A 644 -11.29 4.48 -10.25
CA TYR A 644 -12.30 5.09 -11.12
C TYR A 644 -12.97 4.11 -12.08
N ALA A 645 -12.57 2.84 -12.04
CA ALA A 645 -13.28 1.72 -12.66
C ALA A 645 -13.92 0.88 -11.55
N GLU A 646 -15.19 1.13 -11.26
CA GLU A 646 -15.95 0.46 -10.19
C GLU A 646 -16.89 -0.61 -10.76
N LEU A 647 -16.81 -1.83 -10.20
CA LEU A 647 -17.69 -2.95 -10.50
C LEU A 647 -18.03 -3.73 -9.21
N TYR A 648 -19.16 -4.43 -9.18
CA TYR A 648 -19.36 -5.50 -8.23
C TYR A 648 -18.67 -6.77 -8.72
N HIS A 649 -18.22 -7.60 -7.79
CA HIS A 649 -17.81 -8.97 -8.04
C HIS A 649 -18.45 -9.85 -6.96
N HIS A 650 -19.44 -10.64 -7.35
CA HIS A 650 -20.31 -11.39 -6.43
C HIS A 650 -19.63 -12.63 -5.80
N GLU A 651 -18.31 -12.79 -6.01
CA GLU A 651 -17.35 -13.76 -5.48
C GLU A 651 -17.85 -15.19 -5.20
N SER A 652 -17.35 -16.14 -5.98
CA SER A 652 -17.46 -17.59 -5.71
C SER A 652 -18.90 -18.13 -5.67
N VAL A 653 -19.89 -17.39 -6.21
CA VAL A 653 -21.27 -17.89 -6.36
C VAL A 653 -21.29 -19.20 -7.14
N SER A 654 -20.47 -19.31 -8.18
CA SER A 654 -20.37 -20.52 -9.03
C SER A 654 -19.37 -21.56 -8.52
N ARG A 655 -18.33 -21.16 -7.77
CA ARG A 655 -17.20 -22.03 -7.36
C ARG A 655 -17.36 -22.70 -5.98
N GLY A 656 -18.01 -22.02 -5.04
CA GLY A 656 -18.05 -22.41 -3.62
C GLY A 656 -16.68 -22.35 -2.92
N ALA A 657 -16.64 -22.70 -1.63
CA ALA A 657 -15.41 -22.64 -0.81
C ALA A 657 -14.45 -23.83 -1.07
N ASP A 658 -13.18 -23.68 -0.70
CA ASP A 658 -12.17 -24.75 -0.68
C ASP A 658 -12.30 -25.65 0.56
N ASP A 659 -13.47 -26.27 0.68
CA ASP A 659 -13.90 -27.04 1.84
C ASP A 659 -13.46 -28.52 1.78
N THR A 660 -13.31 -29.09 0.58
CA THR A 660 -12.90 -30.50 0.40
C THR A 660 -11.38 -30.70 0.50
N THR A 661 -10.97 -31.92 0.89
CA THR A 661 -9.55 -32.30 0.98
C THR A 661 -8.80 -32.11 -0.35
N ALA A 662 -9.45 -32.42 -1.47
CA ALA A 662 -8.84 -32.27 -2.80
C ALA A 662 -8.60 -30.79 -3.13
N LYS A 663 -9.60 -29.92 -2.90
CA LYS A 663 -9.49 -28.48 -3.11
C LYS A 663 -8.39 -27.87 -2.25
N ARG A 664 -8.31 -28.24 -0.96
CA ARG A 664 -7.25 -27.77 -0.05
C ARG A 664 -5.86 -28.23 -0.50
N ARG A 665 -5.71 -29.48 -0.94
CA ARG A 665 -4.42 -29.99 -1.46
C ARG A 665 -4.00 -29.24 -2.72
N ARG A 666 -4.91 -28.92 -3.64
CA ARG A 666 -4.63 -28.08 -4.81
C ARG A 666 -4.19 -26.68 -4.38
N ALA A 667 -4.98 -26.00 -3.55
CA ALA A 667 -4.66 -24.65 -3.08
C ALA A 667 -3.28 -24.59 -2.39
N GLN A 668 -2.93 -25.62 -1.61
CA GLN A 668 -1.60 -25.72 -1.01
C GLN A 668 -0.50 -25.85 -2.08
N ARG A 669 -0.68 -26.68 -3.10
CA ARG A 669 0.32 -26.83 -4.19
C ARG A 669 0.53 -25.53 -4.96
N GLU A 670 -0.55 -24.80 -5.23
CA GLU A 670 -0.51 -23.49 -5.90
C GLU A 670 0.24 -22.47 -5.03
N ALA A 671 -0.05 -22.41 -3.73
CA ALA A 671 0.68 -21.56 -2.78
C ALA A 671 2.16 -21.95 -2.67
N ASP A 672 2.47 -23.25 -2.65
CA ASP A 672 3.85 -23.75 -2.60
C ASP A 672 4.61 -23.37 -3.88
N TYR A 673 3.97 -23.42 -5.05
CA TYR A 673 4.55 -22.91 -6.30
C TYR A 673 4.88 -21.43 -6.18
N MET A 674 3.93 -20.61 -5.71
CA MET A 674 4.14 -19.17 -5.55
C MET A 674 5.33 -18.89 -4.63
N ARG A 675 5.43 -19.60 -3.50
CA ARG A 675 6.57 -19.47 -2.59
C ARG A 675 7.89 -19.91 -3.20
N ARG A 676 7.91 -21.00 -3.98
CA ARG A 676 9.13 -21.47 -4.66
C ARG A 676 9.60 -20.51 -5.76
N ARG A 677 8.69 -19.94 -6.55
CA ARG A 677 9.03 -19.10 -7.71
C ARG A 677 9.22 -17.62 -7.35
N TRP A 678 8.44 -17.12 -6.42
CA TRP A 678 8.29 -15.68 -6.14
C TRP A 678 8.66 -15.29 -4.70
N GLY A 679 9.23 -16.20 -3.91
CA GLY A 679 9.47 -16.01 -2.47
C GLY A 679 10.05 -14.65 -2.10
N ASN A 680 11.13 -14.23 -2.78
CA ASN A 680 11.79 -12.94 -2.52
C ASN A 680 10.83 -11.75 -2.73
N GLN A 681 10.11 -11.71 -3.85
CA GLN A 681 9.14 -10.66 -4.14
C GLN A 681 7.95 -10.69 -3.18
N LEU A 682 7.51 -11.90 -2.77
CA LEU A 682 6.41 -12.04 -1.81
C LEU A 682 6.77 -11.49 -0.42
N ASP A 683 8.05 -11.47 -0.07
CA ASP A 683 8.52 -10.95 1.23
C ASP A 683 8.93 -9.47 1.17
N THR A 684 9.01 -8.86 -0.02
CA THR A 684 9.47 -7.48 -0.23
C THR A 684 8.60 -6.70 -1.22
N ASP A 685 7.28 -6.65 -0.97
CA ASP A 685 6.36 -5.90 -1.84
C ASP A 685 6.68 -4.39 -1.84
N PRO A 686 7.11 -3.78 -2.97
CA PRO A 686 7.39 -2.35 -3.03
C PRO A 686 6.15 -1.46 -2.80
N ALA A 687 4.95 -1.98 -2.99
CA ALA A 687 3.71 -1.23 -2.73
C ALA A 687 3.30 -1.23 -1.24
N TYR A 688 4.07 -1.90 -0.37
CA TYR A 688 3.75 -2.09 1.04
C TYR A 688 4.94 -1.77 1.95
N ASN A 689 4.69 -1.07 3.04
CA ASN A 689 5.74 -0.69 3.99
C ASN A 689 6.00 -1.81 5.01
N PRO A 690 7.26 -2.12 5.36
CA PRO A 690 7.59 -3.18 6.32
C PRO A 690 7.10 -2.92 7.75
N ASN A 691 6.75 -1.67 8.10
CA ASN A 691 6.18 -1.31 9.40
C ASN A 691 4.67 -1.62 9.49
N LEU A 692 4.08 -2.14 8.42
CA LEU A 692 2.68 -2.56 8.33
C LEU A 692 2.57 -4.09 8.38
N THR A 693 1.43 -4.57 8.88
CA THR A 693 1.22 -6.00 9.11
C THR A 693 0.96 -6.77 7.81
N LEU A 694 1.58 -7.93 7.66
CA LEU A 694 1.26 -8.91 6.60
C LEU A 694 0.24 -9.97 7.07
N ILE A 695 -0.42 -9.70 8.19
CA ILE A 695 -1.41 -10.58 8.83
C ILE A 695 -2.83 -10.23 8.39
N HIS A 696 -3.11 -8.94 8.27
CA HIS A 696 -4.44 -8.38 8.05
C HIS A 696 -4.44 -7.55 6.77
N GLU A 697 -5.60 -7.52 6.11
CA GLU A 697 -5.79 -6.79 4.86
C GLU A 697 -6.01 -5.27 5.04
N ASP A 698 -5.73 -4.70 6.22
CA ASP A 698 -6.24 -3.39 6.65
C ASP A 698 -5.18 -2.32 6.98
N PHE A 699 -3.90 -2.57 6.64
CA PHE A 699 -2.81 -1.62 6.89
C PHE A 699 -2.64 -1.25 8.37
N SER A 700 -2.99 -2.16 9.28
CA SER A 700 -2.59 -2.03 10.69
C SER A 700 -1.07 -2.16 10.85
N LEU A 701 -0.55 -1.61 11.95
CA LEU A 701 0.88 -1.63 12.27
C LEU A 701 1.35 -3.04 12.62
N ALA A 702 2.61 -3.34 12.29
CA ALA A 702 3.24 -4.65 12.51
C ALA A 702 3.48 -5.03 13.99
#